data_AF-K1N1Z7-F1
#
_entry.id   AF-K1N1Z7-F1
#
_cell.length_a   1.000
_cell.length_b   1.000
_cell.length_c   1.000
_cell.angle_alpha   90.00
_cell.angle_beta   90.00
_cell.angle_gamma   90.00
#
_symmetry.space_group_name_H-M   'P 1'
#
loop_
_entity.id
_entity.type
_entity.pdbx_description
1 polymer ?
#
loop_
_entity_poly.entity_id
_entity_poly.type
_entity_poly.pdbx_seq_one_letter_code
_entity_poly.pdbx_strand_id
1 'polypeptide(L)'
;MNSNEINQLAKDLFNAKVYLNEQLLPNLKLTIKQRVDEYKQRDYERYQADIPAELYQITLDGIPTLSNHVLKTRLFQNYIPLFYNAGGKSIPKETAELFWLEQISLQIEKYLDQYGNQLSELEKVLNQLEHNDLGTLINIFQSRQVKQETKQNIQLIEDNYDLIEDFISQVVFWKDEFHGDIPVKEKVKKSKQFYLDALYQTMHPHVDRLLSHGDVFITWVLNQVNAIVSNLKEHSYPVYHEQMIRLWNKLQKEQATKDIASYSIRLLGSNEPNFPNLDSLIADNVTLQDLAIFSPQELKAQYAMPLIDTEKIITKAKQVVEKLSKEAFPIFNAESLTADKLRFLSLLKFCNNYSFKQKAQEKQIIQSYRSLLRAKSVRDSIAITNYDLNFVSTYDYIDWHKATQSIYQSALVIHQAGDNLKFDELPDNSLKRIKADFIANGAIYFSLIEKLTGQGKNQITATLPKAIVEQVNHFPLITKDLSVNMRAYQDFGTKYILSYRNVLLGDEMGLGKTIQAIGVINHLYQIGSRYAIVVCPLSILENWKIEIHKWSKLPTYVFRNVKRDKEYQSWLDQGGVLLTNYEQCSRLIEKKDLGQLDILIVDEAHYIKNPEAKRSQNVYLLANKASYKLFMTGTPLENNVSEMKQLIQALNPALSQKIRNAFNAGQLSDSKFKEMIATVYLRRKRKEVLKELPKMSIIERWSTFN
;
A
#
# COMPACT_ATOMS: atom_id res chain seq x y z
N MET A 1 1.82 69.91 -63.31
CA MET A 1 2.07 68.67 -64.10
C MET A 1 1.43 68.77 -65.49
N ASN A 2 1.99 68.11 -66.52
CA ASN A 2 1.37 68.02 -67.85
C ASN A 2 0.39 66.82 -67.95
N SER A 3 -0.47 66.77 -68.98
CA SER A 3 -1.49 65.71 -69.12
C SER A 3 -0.91 64.30 -69.21
N ASN A 4 0.30 64.15 -69.77
CA ASN A 4 0.96 62.84 -69.88
C ASN A 4 1.50 62.40 -68.51
N GLU A 5 2.02 63.32 -67.71
CA GLU A 5 2.50 63.06 -66.34
C GLU A 5 1.35 62.63 -65.42
N ILE A 6 0.18 63.30 -65.49
CA ILE A 6 -1.00 62.93 -64.70
C ILE A 6 -1.52 61.54 -65.10
N ASN A 7 -1.60 61.25 -66.40
CA ASN A 7 -2.04 59.94 -66.89
C ASN A 7 -1.06 58.81 -66.52
N GLN A 8 0.25 59.08 -66.56
CA GLN A 8 1.26 58.11 -66.14
C GLN A 8 1.19 57.85 -64.63
N LEU A 9 1.06 58.91 -63.81
CA LEU A 9 0.93 58.79 -62.36
C LEU A 9 -0.35 58.05 -61.93
N ALA A 10 -1.48 58.32 -62.59
CA ALA A 10 -2.74 57.62 -62.38
C ALA A 10 -2.58 56.11 -62.66
N LYS A 11 -1.95 55.78 -63.80
CA LYS A 11 -1.68 54.39 -64.19
C LYS A 11 -0.73 53.69 -63.22
N ASP A 12 0.33 54.35 -62.77
CA ASP A 12 1.31 53.75 -61.87
C ASP A 12 0.75 53.55 -60.45
N LEU A 13 -0.02 54.52 -59.93
CA LEU A 13 -0.75 54.39 -58.67
C LEU A 13 -1.79 53.26 -58.74
N PHE A 14 -2.58 53.22 -59.81
CA PHE A 14 -3.57 52.17 -60.04
C PHE A 14 -2.91 50.78 -60.09
N ASN A 15 -1.85 50.63 -60.88
CA ASN A 15 -1.11 49.36 -60.99
C ASN A 15 -0.49 48.93 -59.64
N ALA A 16 0.11 49.86 -58.90
CA ALA A 16 0.68 49.58 -57.58
C ALA A 16 -0.40 49.14 -56.58
N LYS A 17 -1.56 49.80 -56.57
CA LYS A 17 -2.69 49.46 -55.69
C LYS A 17 -3.33 48.12 -56.04
N VAL A 18 -3.55 47.86 -57.34
CA VAL A 18 -4.04 46.56 -57.83
C VAL A 18 -3.07 45.45 -57.48
N TYR A 19 -1.78 45.65 -57.75
CA TYR A 19 -0.75 44.66 -57.40
C TYR A 19 -0.71 44.39 -55.89
N LEU A 20 -0.73 45.43 -55.05
CA LEU A 20 -0.72 45.28 -53.60
C LEU A 20 -1.93 44.49 -53.09
N ASN A 21 -3.15 44.88 -53.51
CA ASN A 21 -4.40 44.34 -52.96
C ASN A 21 -4.81 43.00 -53.56
N GLU A 22 -4.56 42.77 -54.85
CA GLU A 22 -5.00 41.57 -55.54
C GLU A 22 -3.90 40.49 -55.63
N GLN A 23 -2.63 40.86 -55.50
CA GLN A 23 -1.51 39.92 -55.64
C GLN A 23 -0.64 39.85 -54.39
N LEU A 24 0.07 40.93 -54.02
CA LEU A 24 1.12 40.89 -53.00
C LEU A 24 0.57 40.51 -51.62
N LEU A 25 -0.40 41.27 -51.09
CA LEU A 25 -0.94 41.05 -49.74
C LEU A 25 -1.70 39.71 -49.62
N PRO A 26 -2.56 39.30 -50.57
CA PRO A 26 -3.19 37.98 -50.54
C PRO A 26 -2.18 36.83 -50.62
N ASN A 27 -1.18 36.92 -51.52
CA ASN A 27 -0.16 35.87 -51.65
C ASN A 27 0.73 35.79 -50.41
N LEU A 28 1.08 36.92 -49.81
CA LEU A 28 1.83 36.98 -48.56
C LEU A 28 1.07 36.31 -47.41
N LYS A 29 -0.20 36.68 -47.21
CA LYS A 29 -1.06 36.07 -46.17
C LYS A 29 -1.27 34.57 -46.39
N LEU A 30 -1.47 34.15 -47.64
CA LEU A 30 -1.58 32.73 -48.00
C LEU A 30 -0.27 31.98 -47.69
N THR A 31 0.87 32.57 -48.05
CA THR A 31 2.20 31.98 -47.80
C THR A 31 2.46 31.85 -46.31
N ILE A 32 2.22 32.90 -45.52
CA ILE A 32 2.34 32.86 -44.05
C ILE A 32 1.49 31.72 -43.49
N LYS A 33 0.20 31.65 -43.87
CA LYS A 33 -0.70 30.59 -43.40
C LYS A 33 -0.19 29.19 -43.74
N GLN A 34 0.19 28.95 -45.00
CA GLN A 34 0.73 27.66 -45.45
C GLN A 34 1.98 27.27 -44.65
N ARG A 35 2.92 28.20 -44.46
CA ARG A 35 4.15 27.97 -43.71
C ARG A 35 3.89 27.70 -42.23
N VAL A 36 2.94 28.39 -41.62
CA VAL A 36 2.53 28.17 -40.23
C VAL A 36 1.89 26.79 -40.07
N ASP A 37 1.02 26.38 -41.00
CA ASP A 37 0.40 25.05 -41.00
C ASP A 37 1.46 23.93 -41.18
N GLU A 38 2.40 24.11 -42.10
CA GLU A 38 3.56 23.22 -42.30
C GLU A 38 4.45 23.12 -41.06
N TYR A 39 4.67 24.25 -40.38
CA TYR A 39 5.44 24.27 -39.14
C TYR A 39 4.72 23.50 -38.04
N LYS A 40 3.43 23.79 -37.82
CA LYS A 40 2.60 23.10 -36.83
C LYS A 40 2.57 21.60 -37.04
N GLN A 41 2.43 21.15 -38.28
CA GLN A 41 2.44 19.72 -38.62
C GLN A 41 3.76 19.04 -38.22
N ARG A 42 4.90 19.62 -38.61
CA ARG A 42 6.22 19.05 -38.29
C ARG A 42 6.52 19.04 -36.79
N ASP A 43 6.16 20.11 -36.09
CA ASP A 43 6.39 20.21 -34.65
C ASP A 43 5.48 19.25 -33.86
N TYR A 44 4.23 19.10 -34.30
CA TYR A 44 3.31 18.11 -33.74
C TYR A 44 3.82 16.67 -33.93
N GLU A 45 4.41 16.34 -35.08
CA GLU A 45 4.99 15.01 -35.31
C GLU A 45 6.14 14.70 -34.34
N ARG A 46 6.96 15.69 -34.00
CA ARG A 46 8.01 15.57 -32.97
C ARG A 46 7.40 15.37 -31.58
N TYR A 47 6.41 16.19 -31.23
CA TYR A 47 5.67 16.04 -29.99
C TYR A 47 5.03 14.65 -29.86
N GLN A 48 4.44 14.14 -30.93
CA GLN A 48 3.82 12.81 -30.94
C GLN A 48 4.88 11.71 -30.79
N ALA A 49 6.05 11.85 -31.42
CA ALA A 49 7.15 10.89 -31.30
C ALA A 49 7.75 10.86 -29.88
N ASP A 50 7.69 11.97 -29.15
CA ASP A 50 8.15 12.08 -27.76
C ASP A 50 7.24 11.37 -26.74
N ILE A 51 6.01 11.02 -27.13
CA ILE A 51 5.08 10.27 -26.28
C ILE A 51 5.40 8.77 -26.41
N PRO A 52 5.64 8.05 -25.29
CA PRO A 52 5.82 6.60 -25.36
C PRO A 52 4.61 5.89 -25.98
N ALA A 53 4.85 5.05 -26.99
CA ALA A 53 3.78 4.38 -27.75
C ALA A 53 2.83 3.56 -26.85
N GLU A 54 3.38 2.89 -25.83
CA GLU A 54 2.58 2.13 -24.87
C GLU A 54 1.67 3.04 -24.03
N LEU A 55 2.18 4.18 -23.55
CA LEU A 55 1.38 5.14 -22.79
C LEU A 55 0.29 5.79 -23.66
N TYR A 56 0.59 6.06 -24.92
CA TYR A 56 -0.40 6.56 -25.89
C TYR A 56 -1.55 5.57 -26.04
N GLN A 57 -1.24 4.29 -26.23
CA GLN A 57 -2.25 3.24 -26.39
C GLN A 57 -3.10 3.06 -25.12
N ILE A 58 -2.46 3.01 -23.94
CA ILE A 58 -3.16 2.93 -22.66
C ILE A 58 -4.11 4.12 -22.47
N THR A 59 -3.64 5.33 -22.81
CA THR A 59 -4.46 6.54 -22.68
C THR A 59 -5.67 6.49 -23.61
N LEU A 60 -5.49 6.00 -24.84
CA LEU A 60 -6.55 5.80 -25.81
C LEU A 60 -7.59 4.78 -25.30
N ASP A 61 -7.14 3.63 -24.82
CA ASP A 61 -8.02 2.56 -24.32
C ASP A 61 -8.81 3.01 -23.08
N GLY A 62 -8.23 3.88 -22.25
CA GLY A 62 -8.88 4.47 -21.08
C GLY A 62 -9.93 5.54 -21.38
N ILE A 63 -10.16 5.91 -22.65
CA ILE A 63 -11.21 6.86 -23.06
C ILE A 63 -12.16 6.17 -24.06
N PRO A 64 -13.20 5.46 -23.58
CA PRO A 64 -14.04 4.57 -24.41
C PRO A 64 -14.78 5.28 -25.56
N THR A 65 -14.94 6.60 -25.48
CA THR A 65 -15.70 7.42 -26.43
C THR A 65 -14.87 7.94 -27.60
N LEU A 66 -13.57 7.65 -27.67
CA LEU A 66 -12.66 8.19 -28.69
C LEU A 66 -12.06 7.07 -29.54
N SER A 67 -12.21 7.17 -30.86
CA SER A 67 -11.37 6.40 -31.79
C SER A 67 -9.98 7.03 -31.87
N ASN A 68 -8.97 6.22 -32.28
CA ASN A 68 -7.60 6.70 -32.47
C ASN A 68 -7.55 7.96 -33.38
N HIS A 69 -8.36 7.96 -34.45
CA HIS A 69 -8.50 9.12 -35.33
C HIS A 69 -8.99 10.36 -34.58
N VAL A 70 -10.06 10.25 -33.77
CA VAL A 70 -10.61 11.40 -33.03
C VAL A 70 -9.61 11.90 -31.98
N LEU A 71 -8.88 11.01 -31.31
CA LEU A 71 -7.85 11.41 -30.34
C LEU A 71 -6.71 12.17 -31.02
N LYS A 72 -6.18 11.65 -32.14
CA LYS A 72 -5.14 12.34 -32.93
C LYS A 72 -5.62 13.70 -33.44
N THR A 73 -6.85 13.78 -33.96
CA THR A 73 -7.45 15.05 -34.40
C THR A 73 -7.56 16.05 -33.25
N ARG A 74 -8.04 15.62 -32.07
CA ARG A 74 -8.16 16.51 -30.90
C ARG A 74 -6.81 16.98 -30.38
N LEU A 75 -5.80 16.11 -30.34
CA LEU A 75 -4.45 16.49 -29.96
C LEU A 75 -3.89 17.52 -30.94
N PHE A 76 -3.98 17.28 -32.25
CA PHE A 76 -3.50 18.21 -33.26
C PHE A 76 -4.22 19.57 -33.23
N GLN A 77 -5.54 19.57 -33.08
CA GLN A 77 -6.35 20.79 -33.00
C GLN A 77 -5.94 21.67 -31.80
N ASN A 78 -5.72 21.06 -30.63
CA ASN A 78 -5.34 21.77 -29.42
C ASN A 78 -3.82 21.94 -29.26
N TYR A 79 -3.01 21.41 -30.17
CA TYR A 79 -1.57 21.52 -30.12
C TYR A 79 -1.12 22.93 -30.51
N ILE A 80 -0.25 23.49 -29.67
CA ILE A 80 0.38 24.79 -29.85
C ILE A 80 1.83 24.54 -30.22
N PRO A 81 2.26 24.90 -31.45
CA PRO A 81 3.62 24.68 -31.89
C PRO A 81 4.60 25.58 -31.15
N LEU A 82 5.80 25.07 -30.93
CA LEU A 82 6.93 25.75 -30.35
C LEU A 82 7.79 26.34 -31.47
N PHE A 83 7.68 27.64 -31.71
CA PHE A 83 8.46 28.34 -32.73
C PHE A 83 9.90 28.61 -32.29
N TYR A 84 10.16 28.60 -30.99
CA TYR A 84 11.46 28.96 -30.43
C TYR A 84 11.97 27.90 -29.43
N ASN A 85 13.27 27.60 -29.44
CA ASN A 85 13.96 26.61 -28.57
C ASN A 85 13.78 25.12 -28.90
N ALA A 86 13.84 24.72 -30.17
CA ALA A 86 14.18 23.33 -30.54
C ALA A 86 15.69 23.03 -30.29
N GLY A 87 16.21 23.32 -29.10
CA GLY A 87 17.56 22.90 -28.66
C GLY A 87 18.78 23.71 -29.14
N GLY A 88 18.64 24.97 -29.58
CA GLY A 88 19.75 25.76 -30.13
C GLY A 88 19.90 27.19 -29.61
N LYS A 89 21.14 27.73 -29.65
CA LYS A 89 21.48 29.13 -29.27
C LYS A 89 20.96 30.20 -30.23
N SER A 90 20.39 29.82 -31.39
CA SER A 90 19.92 30.74 -32.43
C SER A 90 18.50 30.41 -32.89
N ILE A 91 17.76 31.42 -33.36
CA ILE A 91 16.45 31.27 -34.00
C ILE A 91 16.54 30.21 -35.13
N PRO A 92 15.66 29.19 -35.15
CA PRO A 92 15.54 28.27 -36.28
C PRO A 92 15.33 29.03 -37.60
N LYS A 93 15.85 28.51 -38.71
CA LYS A 93 15.77 29.21 -40.01
C LYS A 93 14.31 29.43 -40.42
N GLU A 94 13.48 28.42 -40.18
CA GLU A 94 12.06 28.37 -40.47
C GLU A 94 11.28 29.41 -39.65
N THR A 95 11.63 29.58 -38.39
CA THR A 95 11.03 30.61 -37.53
C THR A 95 11.45 32.02 -37.97
N ALA A 96 12.71 32.19 -38.39
CA ALA A 96 13.19 33.47 -38.91
C ALA A 96 12.49 33.85 -40.23
N GLU A 97 12.24 32.88 -41.10
CA GLU A 97 11.44 33.05 -42.34
C GLU A 97 10.01 33.51 -42.01
N LEU A 98 9.35 32.86 -41.06
CA LEU A 98 7.99 33.23 -40.64
C LEU A 98 7.94 34.65 -40.05
N PHE A 99 8.89 35.01 -39.18
CA PHE A 99 8.95 36.36 -38.63
C PHE A 99 9.23 37.41 -39.72
N TRP A 100 10.02 37.07 -40.73
CA TRP A 100 10.30 37.95 -41.87
C TRP A 100 9.03 38.24 -42.68
N LEU A 101 8.30 37.19 -43.07
CA LEU A 101 7.05 37.33 -43.82
C LEU A 101 5.99 38.11 -43.02
N GLU A 102 5.87 37.81 -41.72
CA GLU A 102 4.96 38.52 -40.83
C GLU A 102 5.33 40.00 -40.68
N GLN A 103 6.63 40.31 -40.62
CA GLN A 103 7.11 41.69 -40.59
C GLN A 103 6.70 42.47 -41.85
N ILE A 104 6.83 41.89 -43.04
CA ILE A 104 6.39 42.51 -44.30
C ILE A 104 4.87 42.75 -44.26
N SER A 105 4.09 41.75 -43.81
CA SER A 105 2.63 41.86 -43.74
C SER A 105 2.21 43.02 -42.83
N LEU A 106 2.82 43.13 -41.66
CA LEU A 106 2.52 44.19 -40.69
C LEU A 106 3.00 45.57 -41.15
N GLN A 107 4.08 45.65 -41.92
CA GLN A 107 4.51 46.91 -42.55
C GLN A 107 3.49 47.39 -43.58
N ILE A 108 2.99 46.50 -44.44
CA ILE A 108 1.93 46.80 -45.42
C ILE A 108 0.67 47.26 -44.70
N GLU A 109 0.21 46.50 -43.71
CA GLU A 109 -1.03 46.81 -42.98
C GLU A 109 -0.93 48.15 -42.25
N LYS A 110 0.19 48.43 -41.59
CA LYS A 110 0.42 49.71 -40.92
C LYS A 110 0.44 50.89 -41.92
N TYR A 111 1.05 50.69 -43.09
CA TYR A 111 1.08 51.71 -44.12
C TYR A 111 -0.32 52.00 -44.67
N LEU A 112 -1.11 50.95 -44.92
CA LEU A 112 -2.49 51.07 -45.38
C LEU A 112 -3.42 51.69 -44.31
N ASP A 113 -3.21 51.40 -43.03
CA ASP A 113 -3.94 52.04 -41.94
C ASP A 113 -3.63 53.54 -41.85
N GLN A 114 -2.36 53.91 -42.04
CA GLN A 114 -1.91 55.30 -41.96
C GLN A 114 -2.31 56.15 -43.19
N TYR A 115 -2.20 55.59 -44.40
CA TYR A 115 -2.30 56.36 -45.66
C TYR A 115 -3.40 55.87 -46.62
N GLY A 116 -4.06 54.74 -46.35
CA GLY A 116 -4.98 54.09 -47.30
C GLY A 116 -6.20 54.92 -47.70
N ASN A 117 -6.73 55.74 -46.77
CA ASN A 117 -7.82 56.66 -47.07
C ASN A 117 -7.37 57.79 -48.02
N GLN A 118 -6.22 58.40 -47.74
CA GLN A 118 -5.63 59.45 -48.58
C GLN A 118 -5.31 58.92 -49.97
N LEU A 119 -4.71 57.73 -50.08
CA LEU A 119 -4.43 57.07 -51.36
C LEU A 119 -5.70 56.77 -52.16
N SER A 120 -6.80 56.42 -51.49
CA SER A 120 -8.08 56.17 -52.16
C SER A 120 -8.78 57.45 -52.61
N GLU A 121 -8.59 58.57 -51.89
CA GLU A 121 -9.04 59.89 -52.35
C GLU A 121 -8.23 60.37 -53.55
N LEU A 122 -6.90 60.22 -53.51
CA LEU A 122 -6.00 60.60 -54.62
C LEU A 122 -6.28 59.79 -55.89
N GLU A 123 -6.52 58.47 -55.77
CA GLU A 123 -6.93 57.63 -56.90
C GLU A 123 -8.24 58.10 -57.52
N LYS A 124 -9.26 58.43 -56.71
CA LYS A 124 -10.53 58.96 -57.21
C LYS A 124 -10.34 60.27 -57.98
N VAL A 125 -9.51 61.16 -57.43
CA VAL A 125 -9.20 62.46 -58.03
C VAL A 125 -8.43 62.28 -59.35
N LEU A 126 -7.43 61.39 -59.38
CA LEU A 126 -6.66 61.05 -60.58
C LEU A 126 -7.54 60.44 -61.69
N ASN A 127 -8.42 59.49 -61.34
CA ASN A 127 -9.35 58.88 -62.31
C ASN A 127 -10.38 59.90 -62.85
N GLN A 128 -10.83 60.85 -62.02
CA GLN A 128 -11.69 61.94 -62.47
C GLN A 128 -10.99 62.88 -63.46
N LEU A 129 -9.68 63.09 -63.32
CA LEU A 129 -8.88 63.89 -64.25
C LEU A 129 -8.53 63.12 -65.54
N GLU A 130 -8.39 61.79 -65.48
CA GLU A 130 -8.19 60.94 -66.66
C GLU A 130 -9.46 60.88 -67.54
N HIS A 131 -10.64 60.72 -66.94
CA HIS A 131 -11.93 60.70 -67.67
C HIS A 131 -12.33 62.08 -68.23
N ASN A 132 -11.87 63.15 -67.59
CA ASN A 132 -12.00 64.50 -68.10
C ASN A 132 -10.78 64.81 -68.96
N ASP A 133 -10.69 64.18 -70.13
CA ASP A 133 -9.63 64.34 -71.12
C ASP A 133 -9.16 65.81 -71.21
N LEU A 134 -7.99 66.10 -70.61
CA LEU A 134 -7.45 67.45 -70.42
C LEU A 134 -7.29 68.21 -71.75
N GLY A 135 -7.22 67.48 -72.87
CA GLY A 135 -7.22 68.01 -74.23
C GLY A 135 -8.58 68.53 -74.71
N THR A 136 -9.70 67.95 -74.27
CA THR A 136 -11.05 68.41 -74.67
C THR A 136 -11.53 69.59 -73.84
N LEU A 137 -11.16 69.70 -72.55
CA LEU A 137 -11.75 70.72 -71.68
C LEU A 137 -10.97 72.05 -71.54
N ILE A 138 -9.85 72.19 -72.27
CA ILE A 138 -9.28 73.51 -72.57
C ILE A 138 -10.13 74.28 -73.61
N ASN A 139 -10.88 73.61 -74.49
CA ASN A 139 -11.39 74.29 -75.68
C ASN A 139 -12.91 74.56 -75.82
N ILE A 140 -13.87 73.88 -75.18
CA ILE A 140 -15.29 74.10 -75.58
C ILE A 140 -16.29 74.02 -74.39
N PHE A 141 -16.45 75.09 -73.61
CA PHE A 141 -17.51 75.28 -72.59
C PHE A 141 -17.45 74.42 -71.31
N GLN A 142 -16.74 74.91 -70.29
CA GLN A 142 -16.96 74.49 -68.91
C GLN A 142 -17.34 75.67 -68.02
N SER A 143 -18.30 75.46 -67.11
CA SER A 143 -18.70 76.46 -66.11
C SER A 143 -17.49 76.87 -65.27
N ARG A 144 -17.48 78.13 -64.75
CA ARG A 144 -16.39 78.65 -63.90
C ARG A 144 -16.07 77.71 -62.73
N GLN A 145 -17.07 76.97 -62.27
CA GLN A 145 -16.99 75.98 -61.20
C GLN A 145 -16.10 74.77 -61.57
N VAL A 146 -16.27 74.16 -62.74
CA VAL A 146 -15.49 72.98 -63.16
C VAL A 146 -14.01 73.32 -63.36
N LYS A 147 -13.70 74.53 -63.86
CA LYS A 147 -12.30 75.01 -63.94
C LYS A 147 -11.66 75.21 -62.56
N GLN A 148 -12.43 75.66 -61.57
CA GLN A 148 -11.95 75.81 -60.20
C GLN A 148 -11.74 74.44 -59.53
N GLU A 149 -12.67 73.51 -59.70
CA GLU A 149 -12.58 72.12 -59.21
C GLU A 149 -11.38 71.38 -59.83
N THR A 150 -11.18 71.48 -61.15
CA THR A 150 -10.02 70.86 -61.83
C THR A 150 -8.69 71.41 -61.31
N LYS A 151 -8.61 72.74 -61.07
CA LYS A 151 -7.40 73.36 -60.51
C LYS A 151 -7.16 72.93 -59.06
N GLN A 152 -8.20 72.78 -58.25
CA GLN A 152 -8.11 72.26 -56.89
C GLN A 152 -7.66 70.80 -56.86
N ASN A 153 -8.17 69.97 -57.78
CA ASN A 153 -7.78 68.57 -57.91
C ASN A 153 -6.31 68.41 -58.31
N ILE A 154 -5.83 69.23 -59.26
CA ILE A 154 -4.40 69.25 -59.63
C ILE A 154 -3.53 69.70 -58.45
N GLN A 155 -3.95 70.75 -57.72
CA GLN A 155 -3.22 71.21 -56.53
C GLN A 155 -3.16 70.12 -55.45
N LEU A 156 -4.25 69.40 -55.21
CA LEU A 156 -4.30 68.29 -54.25
C LEU A 156 -3.33 67.15 -54.61
N ILE A 157 -3.19 66.85 -55.91
CA ILE A 157 -2.22 65.85 -56.39
C ILE A 157 -0.79 66.38 -56.19
N GLU A 158 -0.51 67.63 -56.55
CA GLU A 158 0.82 68.24 -56.39
C GLU A 158 1.22 68.31 -54.91
N ASP A 159 0.28 68.61 -54.01
CA ASP A 159 0.50 68.65 -52.56
C ASP A 159 0.76 67.25 -51.95
N ASN A 160 0.41 66.17 -52.64
CA ASN A 160 0.58 64.78 -52.19
C ASN A 160 1.44 63.93 -53.14
N TYR A 161 2.19 64.55 -54.05
CA TYR A 161 2.99 63.83 -55.04
C TYR A 161 4.02 62.89 -54.39
N ASP A 162 4.71 63.38 -53.35
CA ASP A 162 5.70 62.60 -52.59
C ASP A 162 5.08 61.35 -51.95
N LEU A 163 3.81 61.40 -51.54
CA LEU A 163 3.09 60.26 -50.96
C LEU A 163 2.78 59.20 -52.03
N ILE A 164 2.46 59.61 -53.26
CA ILE A 164 2.19 58.70 -54.38
C ILE A 164 3.49 58.00 -54.81
N GLU A 165 4.58 58.75 -54.95
CA GLU A 165 5.90 58.17 -55.26
C GLU A 165 6.41 57.24 -54.15
N ASP A 166 6.25 57.63 -52.89
CA ASP A 166 6.59 56.77 -51.75
C ASP A 166 5.77 55.49 -51.79
N PHE A 167 4.44 55.56 -51.97
CA PHE A 167 3.60 54.35 -52.03
C PHE A 167 4.03 53.39 -53.15
N ILE A 168 4.27 53.90 -54.37
CA ILE A 168 4.75 53.08 -55.50
C ILE A 168 6.10 52.43 -55.14
N SER A 169 7.01 53.20 -54.55
CA SER A 169 8.34 52.73 -54.12
C SER A 169 8.23 51.66 -53.02
N GLN A 170 7.33 51.83 -52.05
CA GLN A 170 7.08 50.86 -50.99
C GLN A 170 6.51 49.55 -51.54
N VAL A 171 5.59 49.61 -52.50
CA VAL A 171 5.03 48.40 -53.13
C VAL A 171 6.12 47.60 -53.86
N VAL A 172 7.04 48.27 -54.57
CA VAL A 172 8.21 47.62 -55.19
C VAL A 172 9.14 47.05 -54.12
N PHE A 173 9.43 47.81 -53.07
CA PHE A 173 10.26 47.37 -51.96
C PHE A 173 9.70 46.10 -51.29
N TRP A 174 8.42 46.07 -50.92
CA TRP A 174 7.81 44.88 -50.30
C TRP A 174 7.74 43.68 -51.23
N LYS A 175 7.57 43.90 -52.54
CA LYS A 175 7.65 42.85 -53.55
C LYS A 175 9.04 42.20 -53.54
N ASP A 176 10.09 43.01 -53.56
CA ASP A 176 11.47 42.52 -53.58
C ASP A 176 11.82 41.81 -52.26
N GLU A 177 11.34 42.33 -51.12
CA GLU A 177 11.55 41.72 -49.80
C GLU A 177 10.79 40.39 -49.64
N PHE A 178 9.61 40.26 -50.25
CA PHE A 178 8.82 39.02 -50.25
C PHE A 178 9.49 37.91 -51.07
N HIS A 179 10.16 38.28 -52.17
CA HIS A 179 10.88 37.33 -53.03
C HIS A 179 12.38 37.20 -52.73
N GLY A 180 12.90 38.03 -51.82
CA GLY A 180 14.31 38.12 -51.48
C GLY A 180 14.79 37.05 -50.49
N ASP A 181 16.10 37.02 -50.28
CA ASP A 181 16.72 36.12 -49.30
C ASP A 181 16.44 36.59 -47.86
N ILE A 182 16.13 35.63 -46.98
CA ILE A 182 15.90 35.89 -45.55
C ILE A 182 17.16 36.53 -44.94
N PRO A 183 17.07 37.72 -44.30
CA PRO A 183 18.23 38.36 -43.69
C PRO A 183 18.85 37.48 -42.60
N VAL A 184 20.18 37.38 -42.59
CA VAL A 184 20.92 36.55 -41.62
C VAL A 184 20.63 36.98 -40.18
N LYS A 185 19.98 36.06 -39.43
CA LYS A 185 19.84 35.82 -37.97
C LYS A 185 19.87 36.96 -36.92
N GLU A 186 20.44 38.14 -37.15
CA GLU A 186 20.67 39.16 -36.10
C GLU A 186 19.63 40.29 -36.04
N LYS A 187 18.83 40.52 -37.10
CA LYS A 187 17.93 41.69 -37.18
C LYS A 187 16.53 41.51 -36.57
N VAL A 188 16.07 40.29 -36.28
CA VAL A 188 14.69 40.03 -35.79
C VAL A 188 14.54 40.17 -34.26
N LYS A 189 15.30 41.08 -33.64
CA LYS A 189 15.36 41.22 -32.17
C LYS A 189 14.34 42.19 -31.57
N LYS A 190 13.57 42.93 -32.37
CA LYS A 190 12.54 43.83 -31.85
C LYS A 190 11.19 43.10 -31.77
N SER A 191 10.83 42.75 -30.53
CA SER A 191 9.56 42.17 -30.08
C SER A 191 9.23 40.76 -30.58
N LYS A 192 10.00 39.76 -30.10
CA LYS A 192 9.71 38.32 -30.26
C LYS A 192 8.26 37.95 -29.91
N GLN A 193 7.73 38.54 -28.84
CA GLN A 193 6.36 38.30 -28.40
C GLN A 193 5.35 38.76 -29.44
N PHE A 194 5.54 39.96 -29.99
CA PHE A 194 4.64 40.53 -31.00
C PHE A 194 4.51 39.66 -32.25
N TYR A 195 5.63 39.16 -32.80
CA TYR A 195 5.58 38.26 -33.96
C TYR A 195 4.95 36.91 -33.63
N LEU A 196 5.24 36.35 -32.46
CA LEU A 196 4.61 35.10 -32.03
C LEU A 196 3.09 35.27 -31.91
N ASP A 197 2.63 36.34 -31.26
CA ASP A 197 1.20 36.61 -31.09
C ASP A 197 0.51 36.72 -32.47
N ALA A 198 1.12 37.44 -33.42
CA ALA A 198 0.59 37.54 -34.78
C ALA A 198 0.51 36.17 -35.48
N LEU A 199 1.57 35.36 -35.45
CA LEU A 199 1.56 34.00 -36.00
C LEU A 199 0.51 33.11 -35.33
N TYR A 200 0.35 33.19 -34.01
CA TYR A 200 -0.68 32.44 -33.30
C TYR A 200 -2.10 32.86 -33.72
N GLN A 201 -2.35 34.15 -33.92
CA GLN A 201 -3.63 34.65 -34.44
C GLN A 201 -3.93 34.10 -35.85
N THR A 202 -2.91 33.86 -36.70
CA THR A 202 -3.13 33.24 -38.02
C THR A 202 -3.63 31.78 -37.94
N MET A 203 -3.33 31.06 -36.84
CA MET A 203 -3.68 29.64 -36.70
C MET A 203 -5.12 29.39 -36.26
N HIS A 204 -5.68 30.23 -35.38
CA HIS A 204 -7.02 29.99 -34.86
C HIS A 204 -7.70 31.29 -34.42
N PRO A 205 -8.99 31.53 -34.80
CA PRO A 205 -9.72 32.75 -34.42
C PRO A 205 -10.02 32.91 -32.91
N HIS A 206 -9.57 31.96 -32.08
CA HIS A 206 -9.73 31.96 -30.62
C HIS A 206 -8.43 31.57 -29.92
N VAL A 207 -7.29 31.99 -30.48
CA VAL A 207 -5.99 31.51 -30.01
C VAL A 207 -5.72 31.88 -28.56
N ASP A 208 -6.22 33.02 -28.07
CA ASP A 208 -6.04 33.47 -26.67
C ASP A 208 -6.49 32.42 -25.65
N ARG A 209 -7.56 31.67 -25.95
CA ARG A 209 -7.95 30.54 -25.10
C ARG A 209 -6.91 29.44 -25.18
N LEU A 210 -6.53 28.99 -26.37
CA LEU A 210 -5.57 27.90 -26.55
C LEU A 210 -4.24 28.20 -25.85
N LEU A 211 -3.69 29.42 -26.00
CA LEU A 211 -2.42 29.84 -25.39
C LEU A 211 -2.37 29.72 -23.86
N SER A 212 -3.52 29.68 -23.19
CA SER A 212 -3.60 29.53 -21.73
C SER A 212 -3.79 28.09 -21.24
N HIS A 213 -3.97 27.12 -22.14
CA HIS A 213 -4.18 25.72 -21.76
C HIS A 213 -2.85 24.95 -21.77
N GLY A 214 -2.66 24.14 -20.73
CA GLY A 214 -1.55 23.19 -20.67
C GLY A 214 -1.72 22.03 -21.65
N ASP A 215 -0.73 21.16 -21.69
CA ASP A 215 -0.72 19.97 -22.54
C ASP A 215 -1.94 19.07 -22.26
N VAL A 216 -2.75 18.87 -23.29
CA VAL A 216 -3.99 18.10 -23.22
C VAL A 216 -3.72 16.62 -22.95
N PHE A 217 -2.66 16.05 -23.53
CA PHE A 217 -2.30 14.65 -23.33
C PHE A 217 -1.85 14.40 -21.89
N ILE A 218 -0.97 15.24 -21.35
CA ILE A 218 -0.56 15.18 -19.94
C ILE A 218 -1.79 15.27 -19.03
N THR A 219 -2.73 16.17 -19.33
CA THR A 219 -3.97 16.30 -18.55
C THR A 219 -4.76 14.98 -18.51
N TRP A 220 -4.91 14.30 -19.64
CA TRP A 220 -5.60 13.00 -19.71
C TRP A 220 -4.87 11.91 -18.93
N VAL A 221 -3.55 11.81 -19.10
CA VAL A 221 -2.71 10.86 -18.35
C VAL A 221 -2.85 11.08 -16.84
N LEU A 222 -2.77 12.33 -16.39
CA LEU A 222 -2.93 12.67 -14.98
C LEU A 222 -4.31 12.28 -14.43
N ASN A 223 -5.38 12.49 -15.21
CA ASN A 223 -6.73 12.10 -14.79
C ASN A 223 -6.86 10.59 -14.61
N GLN A 224 -6.32 9.79 -15.53
CA GLN A 224 -6.35 8.32 -15.42
C GLN A 224 -5.49 7.82 -14.24
N VAL A 225 -4.28 8.35 -14.09
CA VAL A 225 -3.40 8.04 -12.95
C VAL A 225 -4.08 8.41 -11.63
N ASN A 226 -4.73 9.58 -11.55
CA ASN A 226 -5.45 10.02 -10.36
C ASN A 226 -6.61 9.08 -10.00
N ALA A 227 -7.31 8.52 -10.99
CA ALA A 227 -8.36 7.53 -10.74
C ALA A 227 -7.81 6.26 -10.08
N ILE A 228 -6.70 5.72 -10.59
CA ILE A 228 -6.02 4.54 -10.01
C ILE A 228 -5.59 4.84 -8.56
N VAL A 229 -4.95 5.98 -8.34
CA VAL A 229 -4.46 6.38 -7.01
C VAL A 229 -5.61 6.67 -6.04
N SER A 230 -6.73 7.22 -6.52
CA SER A 230 -7.93 7.43 -5.70
C SER A 230 -8.49 6.10 -5.23
N ASN A 231 -8.55 5.10 -6.11
CA ASN A 231 -9.01 3.75 -5.77
C ASN A 231 -8.09 3.13 -4.69
N LEU A 232 -6.77 3.26 -4.82
CA LEU A 232 -5.82 2.82 -3.80
C LEU A 232 -5.98 3.51 -2.44
N LYS A 233 -6.41 4.77 -2.39
CA LYS A 233 -6.67 5.47 -1.11
C LYS A 233 -7.85 4.87 -0.34
N GLU A 234 -8.74 4.15 -1.02
CA GLU A 234 -9.92 3.51 -0.44
C GLU A 234 -9.74 2.00 -0.28
N HIS A 235 -9.04 1.38 -1.21
CA HIS A 235 -8.95 -0.06 -1.39
C HIS A 235 -7.51 -0.52 -1.55
N SER A 236 -6.74 -0.39 -0.47
CA SER A 236 -5.36 -0.91 -0.41
C SER A 236 -5.04 -1.55 0.92
N TYR A 237 -3.98 -2.37 0.94
CA TYR A 237 -3.56 -3.03 2.17
C TYR A 237 -3.34 -2.06 3.35
N PRO A 238 -2.63 -0.92 3.21
CA PRO A 238 -2.45 0.02 4.31
C PRO A 238 -3.77 0.52 4.91
N VAL A 239 -4.78 0.75 4.06
CA VAL A 239 -6.11 1.23 4.49
C VAL A 239 -6.81 0.18 5.33
N TYR A 240 -6.91 -1.07 4.84
CA TYR A 240 -7.55 -2.15 5.58
C TYR A 240 -6.79 -2.51 6.86
N HIS A 241 -5.46 -2.50 6.80
CA HIS A 241 -4.61 -2.75 7.95
C HIS A 241 -4.79 -1.68 9.03
N GLU A 242 -4.89 -0.40 8.65
CA GLU A 242 -5.17 0.69 9.57
C GLU A 242 -6.56 0.56 10.18
N GLN A 243 -7.58 0.26 9.37
CA GLN A 243 -8.95 0.00 9.87
C GLN A 243 -8.97 -1.16 10.88
N MET A 244 -8.24 -2.24 10.60
CA MET A 244 -8.09 -3.37 11.50
C MET A 244 -7.47 -2.96 12.85
N ILE A 245 -6.38 -2.20 12.84
CA ILE A 245 -5.72 -1.70 14.05
C ILE A 245 -6.64 -0.75 14.82
N ARG A 246 -7.34 0.15 14.14
CA ARG A 246 -8.30 1.06 14.77
C ARG A 246 -9.42 0.30 15.48
N LEU A 247 -9.98 -0.74 14.84
CA LEU A 247 -10.98 -1.62 15.46
C LEU A 247 -10.41 -2.40 16.65
N TRP A 248 -9.19 -2.92 16.54
CA TRP A 248 -8.52 -3.57 17.67
C TRP A 248 -8.40 -2.65 18.89
N ASN A 249 -7.91 -1.43 18.68
CA ASN A 249 -7.75 -0.45 19.75
C ASN A 249 -9.10 -0.04 20.36
N LYS A 250 -10.16 0.05 19.55
CA LYS A 250 -11.52 0.28 20.04
C LYS A 250 -11.97 -0.86 20.95
N LEU A 251 -11.87 -2.11 20.48
CA LEU A 251 -12.25 -3.30 21.26
C LEU A 251 -11.42 -3.42 22.55
N GLN A 252 -10.13 -3.05 22.51
CA GLN A 252 -9.26 -3.06 23.67
C GLN A 252 -9.72 -2.07 24.73
N LYS A 253 -10.10 -0.84 24.33
CA LYS A 253 -10.67 0.15 25.25
C LYS A 253 -11.98 -0.33 25.87
N GLU A 254 -12.87 -0.92 25.07
CA GLU A 254 -14.13 -1.48 25.56
C GLU A 254 -13.90 -2.61 26.58
N GLN A 255 -12.90 -3.45 26.34
CA GLN A 255 -12.53 -4.51 27.28
C GLN A 255 -11.90 -3.93 28.56
N ALA A 256 -11.01 -2.94 28.44
CA ALA A 256 -10.41 -2.28 29.59
C ALA A 256 -11.48 -1.71 30.53
N THR A 257 -12.50 -1.05 29.99
CA THR A 257 -13.61 -0.52 30.80
C THR A 257 -14.33 -1.63 31.57
N LYS A 258 -14.56 -2.79 30.95
CA LYS A 258 -15.17 -3.95 31.63
C LYS A 258 -14.26 -4.52 32.71
N ASP A 259 -12.97 -4.66 32.40
CA ASP A 259 -11.99 -5.22 33.33
C ASP A 259 -11.86 -4.33 34.57
N ILE A 260 -11.78 -3.01 34.38
CA ILE A 260 -11.75 -1.99 35.45
C ILE A 260 -13.03 -2.05 36.29
N ALA A 261 -14.20 -2.08 35.65
CA ALA A 261 -15.49 -2.13 36.36
C ALA A 261 -15.66 -3.43 37.18
N SER A 262 -15.06 -4.53 36.74
CA SER A 262 -15.09 -5.82 37.44
C SER A 262 -13.99 -5.99 38.49
N TYR A 263 -13.05 -5.06 38.58
CA TYR A 263 -11.91 -5.17 39.49
C TYR A 263 -12.35 -4.92 40.94
N SER A 264 -12.10 -5.90 41.82
CA SER A 264 -12.38 -5.73 43.25
C SER A 264 -11.31 -4.85 43.89
N ILE A 265 -11.72 -3.69 44.43
CA ILE A 265 -10.81 -2.77 45.13
C ILE A 265 -10.13 -3.41 46.35
N ARG A 266 -10.69 -4.50 46.91
CA ARG A 266 -10.03 -5.33 47.95
C ARG A 266 -8.66 -5.85 47.55
N LEU A 267 -8.41 -6.00 46.25
CA LEU A 267 -7.13 -6.50 45.73
C LEU A 267 -6.06 -5.40 45.63
N LEU A 268 -6.44 -4.12 45.81
CA LEU A 268 -5.47 -3.02 45.90
C LEU A 268 -4.54 -3.25 47.08
N GLY A 269 -3.22 -3.20 46.83
CA GLY A 269 -2.23 -3.34 47.89
C GLY A 269 -2.06 -4.76 48.45
N SER A 270 -2.64 -5.80 47.83
CA SER A 270 -2.54 -7.21 48.26
C SER A 270 -1.11 -7.75 48.46
N ASN A 271 -0.10 -7.08 47.91
CA ASN A 271 1.32 -7.43 48.04
C ASN A 271 2.14 -6.40 48.86
N GLU A 272 1.50 -5.45 49.54
CA GLU A 272 2.14 -4.37 50.29
C GLU A 272 1.85 -4.49 51.79
N PRO A 273 2.84 -4.86 52.62
CA PRO A 273 2.68 -4.83 54.07
C PRO A 273 2.50 -3.36 54.48
N ASN A 274 1.37 -3.03 55.12
CA ASN A 274 0.93 -1.68 55.51
C ASN A 274 0.17 -0.87 54.43
N PHE A 275 -0.56 -1.53 53.53
CA PHE A 275 -1.53 -0.82 52.69
C PHE A 275 -2.75 -0.34 53.51
N PRO A 276 -3.31 0.86 53.21
CA PRO A 276 -4.48 1.38 53.92
C PRO A 276 -5.70 0.46 53.91
N ASN A 277 -6.50 0.49 54.98
CA ASN A 277 -7.76 -0.26 55.06
C ASN A 277 -8.80 0.34 54.09
N LEU A 278 -9.48 -0.51 53.32
CA LEU A 278 -10.48 -0.16 52.31
C LEU A 278 -11.92 -0.54 52.70
N ASP A 279 -12.17 -1.08 53.89
CA ASP A 279 -13.47 -1.63 54.29
C ASP A 279 -14.61 -0.62 54.20
N SER A 280 -14.36 0.65 54.57
CA SER A 280 -15.35 1.73 54.45
C SER A 280 -15.71 2.04 53.00
N LEU A 281 -14.71 2.07 52.10
CA LEU A 281 -14.90 2.27 50.66
C LEU A 281 -15.68 1.11 50.03
N ILE A 282 -15.39 -0.12 50.48
CA ILE A 282 -16.06 -1.32 50.01
C ILE A 282 -17.52 -1.36 50.47
N ALA A 283 -17.80 -0.96 51.71
CA ALA A 283 -19.16 -0.88 52.25
C ALA A 283 -20.04 0.09 51.44
N ASP A 284 -19.45 1.19 50.96
CA ASP A 284 -20.11 2.19 50.12
C ASP A 284 -20.13 1.83 48.62
N ASN A 285 -19.73 0.61 48.24
CA ASN A 285 -19.63 0.14 46.86
C ASN A 285 -18.75 1.01 45.95
N VAL A 286 -17.72 1.67 46.49
CA VAL A 286 -16.76 2.45 45.69
C VAL A 286 -16.02 1.51 44.74
N THR A 287 -16.03 1.84 43.45
CA THR A 287 -15.34 1.04 42.42
C THR A 287 -13.92 1.53 42.18
N LEU A 288 -13.13 0.73 41.46
CA LEU A 288 -11.80 1.15 41.00
C LEU A 288 -11.88 2.39 40.10
N GLN A 289 -12.97 2.52 39.33
CA GLN A 289 -13.19 3.65 38.44
C GLN A 289 -13.43 4.95 39.22
N ASP A 290 -14.21 4.87 40.31
CA ASP A 290 -14.46 6.02 41.20
C ASP A 290 -13.16 6.49 41.87
N LEU A 291 -12.36 5.56 42.40
CA LEU A 291 -11.05 5.85 43.01
C LEU A 291 -10.06 6.50 42.04
N ALA A 292 -10.15 6.20 40.75
CA ALA A 292 -9.29 6.81 39.74
C ALA A 292 -9.66 8.27 39.43
N ILE A 293 -10.92 8.66 39.69
CA ILE A 293 -11.46 10.00 39.47
C ILE A 293 -11.25 10.89 40.69
N PHE A 294 -11.41 10.35 41.91
CA PHE A 294 -11.23 11.11 43.14
C PHE A 294 -9.86 11.79 43.25
N SER A 295 -9.86 12.97 43.87
CA SER A 295 -8.67 13.62 44.41
C SER A 295 -8.40 13.13 45.85
N PRO A 296 -7.13 13.16 46.31
CA PRO A 296 -6.79 12.77 47.68
C PRO A 296 -7.53 13.57 48.76
N GLN A 297 -7.91 14.82 48.47
CA GLN A 297 -8.65 15.68 49.38
C GLN A 297 -10.13 15.29 49.48
N GLU A 298 -10.79 14.97 48.37
CA GLU A 298 -12.18 14.49 48.35
C GLU A 298 -12.32 13.18 49.11
N LEU A 299 -11.43 12.22 48.87
CA LEU A 299 -11.45 10.92 49.54
C LEU A 299 -11.21 11.08 51.05
N LYS A 300 -10.33 12.01 51.45
CA LYS A 300 -10.10 12.36 52.87
C LYS A 300 -11.36 12.96 53.49
N ALA A 301 -12.00 13.91 52.81
CA ALA A 301 -13.17 14.62 53.33
C ALA A 301 -14.37 13.66 53.51
N GLN A 302 -14.57 12.74 52.57
CA GLN A 302 -15.70 11.83 52.56
C GLN A 302 -15.54 10.65 53.53
N TYR A 303 -14.33 10.11 53.67
CA TYR A 303 -14.07 8.88 54.44
C TYR A 303 -13.24 9.09 55.72
N ALA A 304 -12.93 10.34 56.07
CA ALA A 304 -12.14 10.73 57.25
C ALA A 304 -10.77 10.02 57.36
N MET A 305 -10.15 9.70 56.22
CA MET A 305 -8.85 9.00 56.17
C MET A 305 -7.65 9.97 56.18
N PRO A 306 -6.48 9.57 56.69
CA PRO A 306 -5.26 10.37 56.59
C PRO A 306 -4.90 10.69 55.13
N LEU A 307 -4.39 11.90 54.87
CA LEU A 307 -4.05 12.33 53.49
C LEU A 307 -2.99 11.41 52.85
N ILE A 308 -2.02 10.94 53.64
CA ILE A 308 -0.98 10.01 53.18
C ILE A 308 -1.60 8.69 52.68
N ASP A 309 -2.66 8.22 53.33
CA ASP A 309 -3.35 6.99 52.97
C ASP A 309 -4.22 7.19 51.73
N THR A 310 -4.92 8.33 51.61
CA THR A 310 -5.71 8.65 50.41
C THR A 310 -4.82 8.84 49.18
N GLU A 311 -3.67 9.48 49.32
CA GLU A 311 -2.66 9.61 48.26
C GLU A 311 -2.13 8.24 47.81
N LYS A 312 -1.81 7.34 48.74
CA LYS A 312 -1.39 5.97 48.44
C LYS A 312 -2.47 5.20 47.69
N ILE A 313 -3.73 5.24 48.17
CA ILE A 313 -4.86 4.54 47.55
C ILE A 313 -5.07 5.02 46.11
N ILE A 314 -5.17 6.34 45.88
CA ILE A 314 -5.44 6.91 44.55
C ILE A 314 -4.27 6.65 43.60
N THR A 315 -3.04 6.81 44.08
CA THR A 315 -1.85 6.52 43.27
C THR A 315 -1.86 5.06 42.82
N LYS A 316 -2.15 4.13 43.74
CA LYS A 316 -2.23 2.70 43.41
C LYS A 316 -3.40 2.39 42.48
N ALA A 317 -4.57 2.99 42.72
CA ALA A 317 -5.74 2.83 41.85
C ALA A 317 -5.44 3.28 40.42
N LYS A 318 -4.83 4.46 40.23
CA LYS A 318 -4.42 4.96 38.91
C LYS A 318 -3.39 4.04 38.24
N GLN A 319 -2.39 3.54 38.98
CA GLN A 319 -1.43 2.56 38.46
C GLN A 319 -2.11 1.26 38.00
N VAL A 320 -3.08 0.75 38.78
CA VAL A 320 -3.83 -0.46 38.43
C VAL A 320 -4.71 -0.21 37.21
N VAL A 321 -5.40 0.93 37.12
CA VAL A 321 -6.20 1.31 35.95
C VAL A 321 -5.33 1.41 34.69
N GLU A 322 -4.16 2.06 34.79
CA GLU A 322 -3.23 2.17 33.66
C GLU A 322 -2.73 0.78 33.22
N LYS A 323 -2.39 -0.07 34.18
CA LYS A 323 -1.97 -1.45 33.92
C LYS A 323 -3.09 -2.26 33.24
N LEU A 324 -4.29 -2.26 33.80
CA LEU A 324 -5.45 -2.96 33.24
C LEU A 324 -5.78 -2.45 31.84
N SER A 325 -5.69 -1.13 31.61
CA SER A 325 -5.93 -0.55 30.29
C SER A 325 -4.91 -0.99 29.24
N LYS A 326 -3.63 -1.11 29.62
CA LYS A 326 -2.56 -1.60 28.75
C LYS A 326 -2.64 -3.12 28.49
N GLU A 327 -3.03 -3.88 29.51
CA GLU A 327 -3.10 -5.35 29.47
C GLU A 327 -4.45 -5.89 28.97
N ALA A 328 -5.46 -5.03 28.82
CA ALA A 328 -6.79 -5.40 28.35
C ALA A 328 -6.71 -6.16 27.03
N PHE A 329 -7.39 -7.30 26.99
CA PHE A 329 -7.39 -8.19 25.83
C PHE A 329 -8.82 -8.54 25.44
N PRO A 330 -9.33 -8.05 24.29
CA PRO A 330 -10.69 -8.31 23.86
C PRO A 330 -11.00 -9.81 23.81
N ILE A 331 -12.07 -10.22 24.50
CA ILE A 331 -12.47 -11.62 24.56
C ILE A 331 -13.25 -11.99 23.28
N PHE A 332 -12.80 -12.97 22.52
CA PHE A 332 -13.53 -13.52 21.37
C PHE A 332 -14.09 -14.90 21.72
N ASN A 333 -15.41 -15.02 21.92
CA ASN A 333 -16.09 -16.30 22.07
C ASN A 333 -17.38 -16.31 21.23
N ALA A 334 -17.87 -17.49 20.82
CA ALA A 334 -18.98 -17.61 19.86
C ALA A 334 -20.28 -16.91 20.27
N GLU A 335 -20.48 -16.73 21.58
CA GLU A 335 -21.67 -16.12 22.19
C GLU A 335 -21.56 -14.59 22.29
N SER A 336 -20.35 -14.01 22.33
CA SER A 336 -20.11 -12.57 22.53
C SER A 336 -19.50 -11.85 21.33
N LEU A 337 -19.66 -12.40 20.11
CA LEU A 337 -19.21 -11.77 18.86
C LEU A 337 -20.13 -10.61 18.46
N THR A 338 -19.76 -9.40 18.87
CA THR A 338 -20.37 -8.16 18.38
C THR A 338 -20.04 -7.91 16.90
N ALA A 339 -20.77 -7.00 16.25
CA ALA A 339 -20.51 -6.62 14.87
C ALA A 339 -19.07 -6.13 14.65
N ASP A 340 -18.53 -5.34 15.59
CA ASP A 340 -17.15 -4.85 15.52
C ASP A 340 -16.11 -5.96 15.67
N LYS A 341 -16.35 -6.95 16.55
CA LYS A 341 -15.49 -8.15 16.63
C LYS A 341 -15.51 -8.94 15.32
N LEU A 342 -16.68 -9.12 14.71
CA LEU A 342 -16.81 -9.82 13.44
C LEU A 342 -16.13 -9.06 12.29
N ARG A 343 -16.27 -7.74 12.22
CA ARG A 343 -15.55 -6.89 11.26
C ARG A 343 -14.03 -6.97 11.45
N PHE A 344 -13.56 -6.92 12.69
CA PHE A 344 -12.14 -7.11 13.00
C PHE A 344 -11.65 -8.48 12.51
N LEU A 345 -12.38 -9.57 12.78
CA LEU A 345 -12.02 -10.91 12.30
C LEU A 345 -11.99 -10.99 10.76
N SER A 346 -12.93 -10.34 10.07
CA SER A 346 -12.91 -10.24 8.60
C SER A 346 -11.64 -9.57 8.10
N LEU A 347 -11.33 -8.37 8.60
CA LEU A 347 -10.14 -7.63 8.22
C LEU A 347 -8.85 -8.37 8.57
N LEU A 348 -8.80 -9.06 9.72
CA LEU A 348 -7.65 -9.85 10.14
C LEU A 348 -7.35 -10.99 9.16
N LYS A 349 -8.39 -11.75 8.77
CA LYS A 349 -8.25 -12.82 7.79
C LYS A 349 -7.89 -12.27 6.41
N PHE A 350 -8.54 -11.20 5.99
CA PHE A 350 -8.28 -10.54 4.71
C PHE A 350 -6.84 -10.01 4.62
N CYS A 351 -6.38 -9.27 5.63
CA CYS A 351 -5.01 -8.72 5.68
C CYS A 351 -3.94 -9.83 5.72
N ASN A 352 -4.21 -10.95 6.38
CA ASN A 352 -3.32 -12.10 6.41
C ASN A 352 -3.19 -12.78 5.04
N ASN A 353 -4.29 -12.87 4.30
CA ASN A 353 -4.33 -13.51 2.98
C ASN A 353 -3.97 -12.55 1.84
N TYR A 354 -3.75 -11.28 2.15
CA TYR A 354 -3.46 -10.24 1.17
C TYR A 354 -2.13 -10.51 0.46
N SER A 355 -2.17 -10.54 -0.88
CA SER A 355 -1.04 -10.98 -1.70
C SER A 355 0.20 -10.11 -1.52
N PHE A 356 1.37 -10.75 -1.39
CA PHE A 356 2.65 -10.04 -1.36
C PHE A 356 2.90 -9.27 -2.68
N LYS A 357 2.48 -9.85 -3.82
CA LYS A 357 2.61 -9.21 -5.14
C LYS A 357 1.80 -7.92 -5.21
N GLN A 358 0.55 -7.94 -4.75
CA GLN A 358 -0.31 -6.75 -4.70
C GLN A 358 0.32 -5.66 -3.82
N LYS A 359 0.77 -5.98 -2.59
CA LYS A 359 1.43 -4.99 -1.71
C LYS A 359 2.64 -4.32 -2.36
N ALA A 360 3.44 -5.08 -3.12
CA ALA A 360 4.59 -4.55 -3.83
C ALA A 360 4.16 -3.59 -4.96
N GLN A 361 3.11 -3.95 -5.72
CA GLN A 361 2.54 -3.12 -6.79
C GLN A 361 1.94 -1.82 -6.25
N GLU A 362 1.13 -1.88 -5.18
CA GLU A 362 0.59 -0.69 -4.51
C GLU A 362 1.69 0.28 -4.09
N LYS A 363 2.77 -0.25 -3.49
CA LYS A 363 3.93 0.55 -3.08
C LYS A 363 4.64 1.19 -4.27
N GLN A 364 4.82 0.44 -5.36
CA GLN A 364 5.42 0.93 -6.60
C GLN A 364 4.59 2.07 -7.21
N ILE A 365 3.26 1.93 -7.23
CA ILE A 365 2.34 2.97 -7.73
C ILE A 365 2.46 4.23 -6.88
N ILE A 366 2.41 4.13 -5.55
CA ILE A 366 2.51 5.29 -4.65
C ILE A 366 3.86 5.99 -4.81
N GLN A 367 4.96 5.24 -4.95
CA GLN A 367 6.29 5.81 -5.17
C GLN A 367 6.38 6.53 -6.53
N SER A 368 5.89 5.89 -7.59
CA SER A 368 5.88 6.45 -8.94
C SER A 368 4.98 7.68 -9.04
N TYR A 369 3.83 7.68 -8.35
CA TYR A 369 2.93 8.83 -8.27
C TYR A 369 3.59 10.03 -7.58
N ARG A 370 4.37 9.80 -6.51
CA ARG A 370 5.17 10.89 -5.88
C ARG A 370 6.22 11.45 -6.82
N SER A 371 6.92 10.59 -7.56
CA SER A 371 7.89 11.02 -8.58
C SER A 371 7.21 11.84 -9.69
N LEU A 372 6.05 11.38 -10.15
CA LEU A 372 5.22 12.07 -11.15
C LEU A 372 4.81 13.47 -10.68
N LEU A 373 4.32 13.61 -9.44
CA LEU A 373 3.94 14.92 -8.89
C LEU A 373 5.13 15.88 -8.76
N ARG A 374 6.32 15.36 -8.41
CA ARG A 374 7.56 16.16 -8.40
C ARG A 374 7.94 16.62 -9.79
N ALA A 375 7.92 15.72 -10.77
CA ALA A 375 8.22 16.04 -12.15
C ALA A 375 7.24 17.08 -12.72
N LYS A 376 5.94 16.93 -12.44
CA LYS A 376 4.91 17.92 -12.76
C LYS A 376 5.20 19.29 -12.13
N SER A 377 5.57 19.32 -10.85
CA SER A 377 5.90 20.58 -10.18
C SER A 377 7.12 21.27 -10.79
N VAL A 378 8.15 20.53 -11.21
CA VAL A 378 9.33 21.09 -11.89
C VAL A 378 8.92 21.64 -13.26
N ARG A 379 8.22 20.84 -14.07
CA ARG A 379 7.70 21.24 -15.39
C ARG A 379 6.90 22.54 -15.30
N ASP A 380 5.90 22.56 -14.44
CA ASP A 380 4.97 23.69 -14.33
C ASP A 380 5.62 24.95 -13.72
N SER A 381 6.72 24.79 -12.96
CA SER A 381 7.50 25.93 -12.47
C SER A 381 8.31 26.62 -13.57
N ILE A 382 8.63 25.90 -14.65
CA ILE A 382 9.35 26.43 -15.81
C ILE A 382 8.35 27.02 -16.81
N ALA A 383 7.37 26.23 -17.22
CA ALA A 383 6.35 26.62 -18.19
C ALA A 383 5.14 25.68 -18.10
N ILE A 384 3.94 26.26 -18.05
CA ILE A 384 2.70 25.48 -18.03
C ILE A 384 2.29 25.13 -19.47
N THR A 385 2.45 26.08 -20.38
CA THR A 385 2.00 26.00 -21.78
C THR A 385 3.19 25.95 -22.75
N ASN A 386 2.96 25.42 -23.96
CA ASN A 386 3.98 25.47 -25.01
C ASN A 386 4.23 26.91 -25.50
N TYR A 387 3.27 27.83 -25.31
CA TYR A 387 3.47 29.24 -25.59
C TYR A 387 4.57 29.83 -24.70
N ASP A 388 4.46 29.61 -23.38
CA ASP A 388 5.43 30.11 -22.39
C ASP A 388 6.84 29.58 -22.65
N LEU A 389 6.95 28.34 -23.13
CA LEU A 389 8.23 27.72 -23.50
C LEU A 389 8.97 28.46 -24.62
N ASN A 390 8.27 29.24 -25.46
CA ASN A 390 8.97 30.07 -26.42
C ASN A 390 9.90 31.07 -25.73
N PHE A 391 9.64 31.47 -24.48
CA PHE A 391 10.35 32.55 -23.79
C PHE A 391 11.41 32.08 -22.80
N VAL A 392 11.52 30.78 -22.52
CA VAL A 392 12.48 30.24 -21.53
C VAL A 392 13.89 30.10 -22.11
N SER A 393 14.88 29.85 -21.24
CA SER A 393 16.25 29.57 -21.69
C SER A 393 16.38 28.16 -22.28
N THR A 394 17.46 27.90 -23.04
CA THR A 394 17.74 26.55 -23.56
C THR A 394 17.93 25.52 -22.42
N TYR A 395 18.48 25.94 -21.28
CA TYR A 395 18.66 25.06 -20.12
C TYR A 395 17.30 24.70 -19.49
N ASP A 396 16.44 25.70 -19.29
CA ASP A 396 15.09 25.49 -18.74
C ASP A 396 14.24 24.61 -19.66
N TYR A 397 14.36 24.77 -20.98
CA TYR A 397 13.70 23.88 -21.94
C TYR A 397 14.14 22.42 -21.78
N ILE A 398 15.45 22.17 -21.64
CA ILE A 398 15.98 20.81 -21.45
C ILE A 398 15.42 20.19 -20.16
N ASP A 399 15.36 20.97 -19.08
CA ASP A 399 14.86 20.48 -17.79
C ASP A 399 13.34 20.29 -17.80
N TRP A 400 12.60 21.15 -18.51
CA TRP A 400 11.16 20.97 -18.76
C TRP A 400 10.88 19.69 -19.58
N HIS A 401 11.69 19.43 -20.62
CA HIS A 401 11.56 18.22 -21.45
C HIS A 401 11.85 16.96 -20.62
N LYS A 402 12.95 16.94 -19.86
CA LYS A 402 13.26 15.84 -18.93
C LYS A 402 12.15 15.63 -17.89
N ALA A 403 11.58 16.70 -17.35
CA ALA A 403 10.47 16.61 -16.42
C ALA A 403 9.23 15.99 -17.08
N THR A 404 8.91 16.40 -18.31
CA THR A 404 7.81 15.82 -19.11
C THR A 404 8.04 14.32 -19.38
N GLN A 405 9.25 13.93 -19.78
CA GLN A 405 9.60 12.52 -19.95
C GLN A 405 9.49 11.72 -18.65
N SER A 406 9.88 12.31 -17.52
CA SER A 406 9.73 11.69 -16.19
C SER A 406 8.25 11.50 -15.79
N ILE A 407 7.36 12.42 -16.17
CA ILE A 407 5.91 12.27 -16.00
C ILE A 407 5.42 11.05 -16.80
N TYR A 408 5.80 10.94 -18.08
CA TYR A 408 5.40 9.81 -18.93
C TYR A 408 5.89 8.47 -18.40
N GLN A 409 7.17 8.37 -18.03
CA GLN A 409 7.73 7.14 -17.46
C GLN A 409 7.04 6.75 -16.16
N SER A 410 6.80 7.72 -15.27
CA SER A 410 6.12 7.46 -14.00
C SER A 410 4.66 7.02 -14.21
N ALA A 411 3.95 7.63 -15.16
CA ALA A 411 2.58 7.26 -15.50
C ALA A 411 2.51 5.85 -16.08
N LEU A 412 3.41 5.49 -17.00
CA LEU A 412 3.48 4.17 -17.60
C LEU A 412 3.64 3.07 -16.53
N VAL A 413 4.58 3.28 -15.60
CA VAL A 413 4.79 2.36 -14.48
C VAL A 413 3.54 2.22 -13.60
N ILE A 414 2.81 3.31 -13.36
CA ILE A 414 1.57 3.29 -12.58
C ILE A 414 0.49 2.46 -13.29
N HIS A 415 0.30 2.64 -14.59
CA HIS A 415 -0.69 1.88 -15.37
C HIS A 415 -0.37 0.39 -15.40
N GLN A 416 0.86 0.02 -15.75
CA GLN A 416 1.31 -1.38 -15.78
C GLN A 416 1.15 -2.08 -14.43
N ALA A 417 1.45 -1.37 -13.33
CA ALA A 417 1.25 -1.89 -11.99
C ALA A 417 -0.24 -1.96 -11.63
N GLY A 418 -1.04 -0.99 -12.06
CA GLY A 418 -2.47 -0.84 -11.80
C GLY A 418 -3.34 -1.92 -12.48
N ASP A 419 -3.05 -2.29 -13.73
CA ASP A 419 -3.81 -3.32 -14.47
C ASP A 419 -3.79 -4.69 -13.80
N ASN A 420 -2.77 -4.93 -12.97
CA ASN A 420 -2.60 -6.17 -12.22
C ASN A 420 -3.24 -6.14 -10.83
N LEU A 421 -3.78 -5.00 -10.39
CA LEU A 421 -4.45 -4.87 -9.11
C LEU A 421 -5.87 -5.43 -9.20
N LYS A 422 -6.29 -6.10 -8.14
CA LYS A 422 -7.65 -6.62 -8.00
C LYS A 422 -8.41 -5.79 -6.98
N PHE A 423 -8.95 -4.66 -7.44
CA PHE A 423 -9.75 -3.78 -6.57
C PHE A 423 -11.06 -4.44 -6.09
N ASP A 424 -11.53 -5.49 -6.77
CA ASP A 424 -12.74 -6.22 -6.40
C ASP A 424 -12.56 -7.19 -5.22
N GLU A 425 -11.31 -7.51 -4.85
CA GLU A 425 -11.02 -8.36 -3.69
C GLU A 425 -11.24 -7.54 -2.41
N LEU A 426 -12.48 -7.57 -1.88
CA LEU A 426 -12.87 -6.87 -0.66
C LEU A 426 -12.89 -7.82 0.57
N PRO A 427 -12.73 -7.28 1.80
CA PRO A 427 -13.01 -8.03 3.02
C PRO A 427 -14.44 -8.60 3.00
N ASP A 428 -14.63 -9.80 3.55
CA ASP A 428 -15.97 -10.40 3.65
C ASP A 428 -16.84 -9.49 4.54
N ASN A 429 -17.97 -9.03 4.01
CA ASN A 429 -18.91 -8.17 4.74
C ASN A 429 -20.05 -8.99 5.39
N SER A 430 -20.12 -10.30 5.14
CA SER A 430 -21.13 -11.19 5.70
C SER A 430 -20.77 -11.64 7.12
N LEU A 431 -21.30 -10.90 8.11
CA LEU A 431 -21.12 -11.20 9.54
C LEU A 431 -21.48 -12.66 9.90
N LYS A 432 -22.50 -13.24 9.23
CA LYS A 432 -22.91 -14.64 9.44
C LYS A 432 -21.85 -15.63 8.98
N ARG A 433 -21.26 -15.42 7.80
CA ARG A 433 -20.19 -16.30 7.27
C ARG A 433 -18.93 -16.22 8.11
N ILE A 434 -18.53 -15.00 8.49
CA ILE A 434 -17.37 -14.80 9.37
C ILE A 434 -17.58 -15.49 10.72
N LYS A 435 -18.77 -15.40 11.31
CA LYS A 435 -19.09 -16.09 12.56
C LYS A 435 -18.95 -17.61 12.40
N ALA A 436 -19.52 -18.18 11.34
CA ALA A 436 -19.41 -19.62 11.08
C ALA A 436 -17.95 -20.06 10.86
N ASP A 437 -17.18 -19.30 10.10
CA ASP A 437 -15.76 -19.56 9.86
C ASP A 437 -14.93 -19.44 11.14
N PHE A 438 -15.17 -18.43 11.98
CA PHE A 438 -14.51 -18.30 13.27
C PHE A 438 -14.82 -19.48 14.20
N ILE A 439 -16.06 -19.97 14.24
CA ILE A 439 -16.44 -21.14 15.06
C ILE A 439 -15.71 -22.39 14.56
N ALA A 440 -15.61 -22.60 13.25
CA ALA A 440 -14.94 -23.75 12.66
C ALA A 440 -13.40 -23.68 12.78
N ASN A 441 -12.84 -22.49 12.62
CA ASN A 441 -11.40 -22.25 12.43
C ASN A 441 -10.77 -21.35 13.50
N GLY A 442 -11.37 -21.24 14.69
CA GLY A 442 -10.98 -20.28 15.72
C GLY A 442 -9.49 -20.30 16.09
N ALA A 443 -8.86 -21.48 16.10
CA ALA A 443 -7.42 -21.61 16.35
C ALA A 443 -6.54 -20.77 15.42
N ILE A 444 -6.93 -20.64 14.14
CA ILE A 444 -6.22 -19.81 13.15
C ILE A 444 -6.35 -18.34 13.55
N TYR A 445 -7.56 -17.88 13.84
CA TYR A 445 -7.81 -16.48 14.22
C TYR A 445 -7.03 -16.06 15.45
N PHE A 446 -7.04 -16.89 16.50
CA PHE A 446 -6.28 -16.55 17.69
C PHE A 446 -4.77 -16.58 17.46
N SER A 447 -4.25 -17.49 16.64
CA SER A 447 -2.84 -17.44 16.22
C SER A 447 -2.51 -16.11 15.50
N LEU A 448 -3.42 -15.62 14.66
CA LEU A 448 -3.27 -14.32 14.00
C LEU A 448 -3.34 -13.14 14.98
N ILE A 449 -4.24 -13.17 15.97
CA ILE A 449 -4.33 -12.15 17.03
C ILE A 449 -3.05 -12.15 17.89
N GLU A 450 -2.51 -13.33 18.22
CA GLU A 450 -1.24 -13.46 18.95
C GLU A 450 -0.08 -12.86 18.15
N LYS A 451 -0.03 -13.11 16.83
CA LYS A 451 0.97 -12.49 15.93
C LYS A 451 0.81 -10.97 15.85
N LEU A 452 -0.41 -10.46 15.80
CA LEU A 452 -0.71 -9.03 15.74
C LEU A 452 -0.28 -8.31 17.04
N THR A 453 -0.57 -8.92 18.19
CA THR A 453 -0.38 -8.30 19.51
C THR A 453 1.00 -8.54 20.12
N GLY A 454 1.71 -9.57 19.67
CA GLY A 454 2.98 -10.02 20.28
C GLY A 454 2.83 -10.60 21.69
N GLN A 455 1.62 -10.61 22.27
CA GLN A 455 1.37 -11.04 23.66
C GLN A 455 1.54 -12.53 23.88
N GLY A 456 1.55 -13.34 22.82
CA GLY A 456 1.75 -14.79 22.91
C GLY A 456 3.05 -15.18 23.63
N LYS A 457 4.10 -14.34 23.64
CA LYS A 457 5.42 -14.70 24.20
C LYS A 457 5.56 -14.55 25.72
N ASN A 458 4.84 -13.61 26.34
CA ASN A 458 5.12 -13.21 27.73
C ASN A 458 4.38 -14.06 28.80
N GLN A 459 3.35 -14.82 28.42
CA GLN A 459 2.47 -15.53 29.37
C GLN A 459 2.74 -17.04 29.46
N ILE A 460 3.60 -17.59 28.60
CA ILE A 460 3.80 -19.05 28.47
C ILE A 460 4.63 -19.65 29.63
N THR A 461 5.43 -18.83 30.32
CA THR A 461 6.61 -19.33 31.05
C THR A 461 6.77 -18.80 32.48
N ALA A 462 5.71 -18.30 33.12
CA ALA A 462 5.80 -17.68 34.45
C ALA A 462 6.42 -18.59 35.53
N THR A 463 6.37 -19.92 35.34
CA THR A 463 6.93 -20.94 36.23
C THR A 463 8.32 -21.44 35.85
N LEU A 464 8.88 -21.03 34.70
CA LEU A 464 10.20 -21.47 34.23
C LEU A 464 11.28 -20.39 34.44
N PRO A 465 12.52 -20.78 34.79
CA PRO A 465 13.67 -19.88 34.79
C PRO A 465 13.87 -19.18 33.43
N LYS A 466 14.18 -17.89 33.43
CA LYS A 466 14.34 -17.07 32.20
C LYS A 466 15.35 -17.67 31.20
N ALA A 467 16.45 -18.23 31.69
CA ALA A 467 17.47 -18.85 30.84
C ALA A 467 16.91 -20.02 30.00
N ILE A 468 16.04 -20.85 30.59
CA ILE A 468 15.37 -21.95 29.90
C ILE A 468 14.44 -21.41 28.81
N VAL A 469 13.66 -20.37 29.13
CA VAL A 469 12.74 -19.73 28.19
C VAL A 469 13.47 -19.20 26.98
N GLU A 470 14.58 -18.52 27.20
CA GLU A 470 15.39 -17.94 26.15
C GLU A 470 16.03 -19.02 25.27
N GLN A 471 16.61 -20.06 25.87
CA GLN A 471 17.17 -21.20 25.13
C GLN A 471 16.12 -21.87 24.24
N VAL A 472 14.93 -22.15 24.78
CA VAL A 472 13.85 -22.82 24.05
C VAL A 472 13.33 -21.96 22.90
N ASN A 473 13.20 -20.65 23.10
CA ASN A 473 12.73 -19.75 22.05
C ASN A 473 13.70 -19.67 20.85
N HIS A 474 15.00 -19.84 21.09
CA HIS A 474 16.03 -19.87 20.04
C HIS A 474 16.12 -21.22 19.32
N PHE A 475 15.45 -22.28 19.80
CA PHE A 475 15.48 -23.58 19.15
C PHE A 475 14.79 -23.51 17.76
N PRO A 476 15.47 -23.88 16.67
CA PRO A 476 14.90 -23.83 15.33
C PRO A 476 13.83 -24.92 15.17
N LEU A 477 12.59 -24.54 14.84
CA LEU A 477 11.49 -25.48 14.61
C LEU A 477 11.11 -25.52 13.12
N ILE A 478 11.41 -26.64 12.46
CA ILE A 478 10.96 -26.94 11.10
C ILE A 478 9.49 -27.40 11.11
N THR A 479 8.61 -26.63 10.47
CA THR A 479 7.17 -26.91 10.33
C THR A 479 6.77 -27.33 8.91
N LYS A 480 7.75 -27.64 8.04
CA LYS A 480 7.48 -28.17 6.70
C LYS A 480 6.59 -29.41 6.78
N ASP A 481 5.59 -29.50 5.91
CA ASP A 481 4.56 -30.56 5.85
C ASP A 481 3.64 -30.69 7.08
N LEU A 482 3.67 -29.71 7.98
CA LEU A 482 2.67 -29.55 9.03
C LEU A 482 1.53 -28.65 8.53
N SER A 483 0.29 -29.15 8.56
CA SER A 483 -0.90 -28.42 8.09
C SER A 483 -1.52 -27.52 9.16
N VAL A 484 -1.08 -27.63 10.41
CA VAL A 484 -1.60 -26.84 11.54
C VAL A 484 -0.74 -25.61 11.83
N ASN A 485 -1.39 -24.47 12.07
CA ASN A 485 -0.77 -23.29 12.66
C ASN A 485 -0.82 -23.41 14.19
N MET A 486 0.31 -23.73 14.82
CA MET A 486 0.42 -23.84 16.27
C MET A 486 0.19 -22.50 16.96
N ARG A 487 -0.45 -22.55 18.14
CA ARG A 487 -0.50 -21.41 19.08
C ARG A 487 0.88 -21.13 19.65
N ALA A 488 1.13 -19.92 20.16
CA ALA A 488 2.44 -19.57 20.71
C ALA A 488 2.90 -20.53 21.83
N TYR A 489 1.98 -20.94 22.72
CA TYR A 489 2.31 -21.91 23.76
C TYR A 489 2.58 -23.31 23.17
N GLN A 490 1.90 -23.73 22.11
CA GLN A 490 2.14 -25.02 21.46
C GLN A 490 3.50 -25.04 20.75
N ASP A 491 3.87 -23.94 20.07
CA ASP A 491 5.18 -23.75 19.46
C ASP A 491 6.30 -23.83 20.53
N PHE A 492 6.14 -23.09 21.63
CA PHE A 492 7.08 -23.15 22.75
C PHE A 492 7.18 -24.56 23.35
N GLY A 493 6.05 -25.24 23.55
CA GLY A 493 6.05 -26.60 24.11
C GLY A 493 6.75 -27.60 23.20
N THR A 494 6.54 -27.49 21.89
CA THR A 494 7.22 -28.30 20.87
C THR A 494 8.73 -28.08 20.91
N LYS A 495 9.18 -26.82 20.93
CA LYS A 495 10.60 -26.46 21.06
C LYS A 495 11.20 -26.91 22.39
N TYR A 496 10.44 -26.83 23.48
CA TYR A 496 10.87 -27.28 24.80
C TYR A 496 11.17 -28.78 24.79
N ILE A 497 10.27 -29.58 24.20
CA ILE A 497 10.46 -31.03 24.06
C ILE A 497 11.70 -31.34 23.21
N LEU A 498 11.89 -30.63 22.10
CA LEU A 498 13.06 -30.82 21.24
C LEU A 498 14.38 -30.42 21.91
N SER A 499 14.36 -29.40 22.76
CA SER A 499 15.55 -28.89 23.48
C SER A 499 16.05 -29.86 24.55
N TYR A 500 15.13 -30.45 25.33
CA TYR A 500 15.49 -31.29 26.49
C TYR A 500 15.40 -32.79 26.24
N ARG A 501 14.78 -33.21 25.12
CA ARG A 501 14.64 -34.59 24.63
C ARG A 501 13.80 -35.54 25.48
N ASN A 502 13.93 -35.48 26.81
CA ASN A 502 13.24 -36.32 27.78
C ASN A 502 12.31 -35.45 28.63
N VAL A 503 11.04 -35.39 28.25
CA VAL A 503 10.08 -34.43 28.81
C VAL A 503 8.79 -35.11 29.27
N LEU A 504 8.32 -34.69 30.43
CA LEU A 504 6.98 -34.89 30.97
C LEU A 504 6.14 -33.63 30.69
N LEU A 505 5.24 -33.71 29.72
CA LEU A 505 4.31 -32.66 29.36
C LEU A 505 3.00 -32.82 30.16
N GLY A 506 2.88 -32.00 31.20
CA GLY A 506 1.75 -31.95 32.13
C GLY A 506 0.74 -30.84 31.83
N ASP A 507 0.67 -30.37 30.58
CA ASP A 507 -0.34 -29.40 30.13
C ASP A 507 -1.76 -29.90 30.42
N GLU A 508 -2.60 -28.99 30.91
CA GLU A 508 -4.01 -29.26 31.17
C GLU A 508 -4.71 -29.85 29.93
N MET A 509 -5.69 -30.73 30.14
CA MET A 509 -6.47 -31.35 29.05
C MET A 509 -6.99 -30.25 28.12
N GLY A 510 -7.05 -30.48 26.81
CA GLY A 510 -7.56 -29.48 25.84
C GLY A 510 -6.57 -28.41 25.37
N LEU A 511 -5.33 -28.37 25.88
CA LEU A 511 -4.26 -27.50 25.35
C LEU A 511 -3.57 -28.05 24.07
N GLY A 512 -4.09 -29.12 23.49
CA GLY A 512 -3.53 -29.68 22.24
C GLY A 512 -2.15 -30.32 22.41
N LYS A 513 -1.97 -31.15 23.44
CA LYS A 513 -0.73 -31.94 23.63
C LYS A 513 -0.39 -32.81 22.42
N THR A 514 -1.41 -33.42 21.80
CA THR A 514 -1.27 -34.21 20.57
C THR A 514 -0.66 -33.41 19.42
N ILE A 515 -1.10 -32.16 19.23
CA ILE A 515 -0.54 -31.26 18.21
C ILE A 515 0.94 -30.98 18.46
N GLN A 516 1.32 -30.71 19.73
CA GLN A 516 2.72 -30.50 20.10
C GLN A 516 3.56 -31.75 19.82
N ALA A 517 3.07 -32.93 20.19
CA ALA A 517 3.73 -34.21 19.92
C ALA A 517 3.91 -34.49 18.42
N ILE A 518 2.87 -34.26 17.60
CA ILE A 518 2.95 -34.37 16.13
C ILE A 518 3.97 -33.39 15.58
N GLY A 519 4.02 -32.16 16.11
CA GLY A 519 5.03 -31.15 15.75
C GLY A 519 6.46 -31.62 16.01
N VAL A 520 6.71 -32.28 17.15
CA VAL A 520 8.02 -32.87 17.49
C VAL A 520 8.37 -33.99 16.51
N ILE A 521 7.46 -34.93 16.24
CA ILE A 521 7.70 -36.02 15.29
C ILE A 521 8.00 -35.46 13.91
N ASN A 522 7.19 -34.51 13.43
CA ASN A 522 7.37 -33.89 12.12
C ASN A 522 8.73 -33.21 12.01
N HIS A 523 9.14 -32.45 13.03
CA HIS A 523 10.46 -31.82 13.07
C HIS A 523 11.58 -32.87 12.92
N LEU A 524 11.56 -33.90 13.75
CA LEU A 524 12.56 -34.98 13.73
C LEU A 524 12.58 -35.68 12.35
N TYR A 525 11.40 -35.94 11.79
CA TYR A 525 11.27 -36.58 10.48
C TYR A 525 11.90 -35.76 9.34
N GLN A 526 11.74 -34.44 9.38
CA GLN A 526 12.30 -33.52 8.37
C GLN A 526 13.84 -33.41 8.47
N ILE A 527 14.42 -33.64 9.65
CA ILE A 527 15.90 -33.65 9.84
C ILE A 527 16.53 -35.03 9.68
N GLY A 528 15.75 -36.06 9.30
CA GLY A 528 16.26 -37.37 8.92
C GLY A 528 15.92 -38.52 9.89
N SER A 529 15.30 -38.26 11.04
CA SER A 529 14.76 -39.33 11.88
C SER A 529 13.63 -40.07 11.17
N ARG A 530 13.44 -41.35 11.51
CA ARG A 530 12.49 -42.22 10.80
C ARG A 530 11.58 -43.01 11.72
N TYR A 531 11.95 -43.31 12.96
CA TYR A 531 11.21 -44.27 13.78
C TYR A 531 10.61 -43.62 15.02
N ALA A 532 9.30 -43.34 14.96
CA ALA A 532 8.51 -42.83 16.07
C ALA A 532 7.48 -43.88 16.55
N ILE A 533 7.35 -44.05 17.86
CA ILE A 533 6.30 -44.88 18.47
C ILE A 533 5.44 -44.03 19.38
N VAL A 534 4.12 -44.16 19.25
CA VAL A 534 3.15 -43.57 20.18
C VAL A 534 2.42 -44.70 20.91
N VAL A 535 2.53 -44.70 22.23
CA VAL A 535 1.78 -45.58 23.13
C VAL A 535 0.64 -44.77 23.75
N CYS A 536 -0.61 -45.16 23.49
CA CYS A 536 -1.78 -44.47 24.05
C CYS A 536 -2.85 -45.46 24.53
N PRO A 537 -3.83 -45.02 25.35
CA PRO A 537 -5.01 -45.82 25.65
C PRO A 537 -5.75 -46.26 24.38
N LEU A 538 -6.31 -47.47 24.41
CA LEU A 538 -6.98 -48.04 23.24
C LEU A 538 -8.14 -47.16 22.72
N SER A 539 -8.83 -46.47 23.62
CA SER A 539 -9.96 -45.59 23.30
C SER A 539 -9.61 -44.39 22.43
N ILE A 540 -8.35 -43.95 22.42
CA ILE A 540 -7.92 -42.74 21.69
C ILE A 540 -6.98 -43.02 20.53
N LEU A 541 -6.69 -44.31 20.26
CA LEU A 541 -5.75 -44.71 19.21
C LEU A 541 -6.21 -44.26 17.81
N GLU A 542 -7.48 -44.44 17.48
CA GLU A 542 -8.04 -43.97 16.20
C GLU A 542 -8.05 -42.44 16.11
N ASN A 543 -8.27 -41.75 17.23
CA ASN A 543 -8.20 -40.28 17.25
C ASN A 543 -6.78 -39.79 16.95
N TRP A 544 -5.74 -40.45 17.49
CA TRP A 544 -4.35 -40.19 17.14
C TRP A 544 -4.09 -40.34 15.64
N LYS A 545 -4.59 -41.42 15.03
CA LYS A 545 -4.46 -41.64 13.59
C LYS A 545 -5.11 -40.52 12.78
N ILE A 546 -6.34 -40.14 13.13
CA ILE A 546 -7.06 -39.04 12.48
C ILE A 546 -6.29 -37.73 12.62
N GLU A 547 -5.81 -37.39 13.81
CA GLU A 547 -5.06 -36.16 14.05
C GLU A 547 -3.73 -36.10 13.29
N ILE A 548 -2.98 -37.22 13.22
CA ILE A 548 -1.73 -37.27 12.44
C ILE A 548 -2.01 -37.00 10.96
N HIS A 549 -3.01 -37.65 10.37
CA HIS A 549 -3.38 -37.42 8.98
C HIS A 549 -3.97 -36.03 8.71
N LYS A 550 -4.66 -35.45 9.70
CA LYS A 550 -5.24 -34.11 9.59
C LYS A 550 -4.17 -33.03 9.62
N TRP A 551 -3.14 -33.20 10.45
CA TRP A 551 -2.18 -32.14 10.77
C TRP A 551 -0.79 -32.33 10.17
N SER A 552 -0.50 -33.48 9.57
CA SER A 552 0.80 -33.79 8.98
C SER A 552 0.68 -34.75 7.78
N LYS A 553 1.77 -34.91 7.03
CA LYS A 553 1.90 -35.92 5.98
C LYS A 553 2.68 -37.17 6.42
N LEU A 554 2.78 -37.42 7.73
CA LEU A 554 3.58 -38.53 8.27
C LEU A 554 2.94 -39.89 7.94
N PRO A 555 3.72 -40.87 7.43
CA PRO A 555 3.27 -42.26 7.33
C PRO A 555 2.86 -42.78 8.71
N THR A 556 1.72 -43.46 8.79
CA THR A 556 1.13 -43.89 10.07
C THR A 556 0.66 -45.33 10.00
N TYR A 557 1.05 -46.12 10.99
CA TYR A 557 0.77 -47.56 11.11
C TYR A 557 0.22 -47.86 12.51
N VAL A 558 -0.50 -48.97 12.65
CA VAL A 558 -1.19 -49.40 13.87
C VAL A 558 -0.78 -50.83 14.23
N PHE A 559 -0.05 -50.97 15.32
CA PHE A 559 0.44 -52.26 15.82
C PHE A 559 -0.65 -53.04 16.59
N ARG A 560 -1.69 -53.49 15.89
CA ARG A 560 -2.85 -54.14 16.52
C ARG A 560 -3.44 -55.29 15.69
N ASN A 561 -4.09 -56.24 16.39
CA ASN A 561 -4.87 -57.33 15.81
C ASN A 561 -4.07 -58.20 14.82
N VAL A 562 -4.76 -58.85 13.89
CA VAL A 562 -4.20 -59.76 12.88
C VAL A 562 -3.26 -59.03 11.92
N LYS A 563 -3.45 -57.73 11.70
CA LYS A 563 -2.62 -56.92 10.78
C LYS A 563 -1.32 -56.40 11.42
N ARG A 564 -1.14 -56.60 12.73
CA ARG A 564 -0.01 -56.06 13.51
C ARG A 564 1.35 -56.29 12.85
N ASP A 565 1.66 -57.53 12.48
CA ASP A 565 2.98 -57.88 11.97
C ASP A 565 3.22 -57.28 10.57
N LYS A 566 2.18 -57.21 9.73
CA LYS A 566 2.24 -56.56 8.42
C LYS A 566 2.50 -55.07 8.56
N GLU A 567 1.74 -54.39 9.42
CA GLU A 567 1.88 -52.94 9.63
C GLU A 567 3.21 -52.59 10.31
N TYR A 568 3.72 -53.47 11.17
CA TYR A 568 5.06 -53.34 11.75
C TYR A 568 6.17 -53.40 10.69
N GLN A 569 6.12 -54.39 9.78
CA GLN A 569 7.12 -54.50 8.71
C GLN A 569 7.05 -53.28 7.76
N SER A 570 5.85 -52.85 7.37
CA SER A 570 5.71 -51.63 6.56
C SER A 570 6.26 -50.38 7.26
N TRP A 571 6.13 -50.28 8.58
CA TRP A 571 6.72 -49.20 9.36
C TRP A 571 8.25 -49.29 9.42
N LEU A 572 8.82 -50.49 9.54
CA LEU A 572 10.28 -50.67 9.48
C LEU A 572 10.86 -50.23 8.13
N ASP A 573 10.18 -50.58 7.04
CA ASP A 573 10.61 -50.28 5.67
C ASP A 573 10.53 -48.78 5.34
N GLN A 574 9.45 -48.11 5.75
CA GLN A 574 9.11 -46.75 5.30
C GLN A 574 9.39 -45.68 6.36
N GLY A 575 9.54 -46.06 7.63
CA GLY A 575 9.55 -45.15 8.76
C GLY A 575 8.20 -44.45 8.97
N GLY A 576 8.16 -43.45 9.84
CA GLY A 576 6.97 -42.73 10.27
C GLY A 576 6.54 -43.10 11.69
N VAL A 577 5.23 -43.10 11.91
CA VAL A 577 4.62 -43.26 13.23
C VAL A 577 3.98 -44.64 13.38
N LEU A 578 4.42 -45.39 14.39
CA LEU A 578 3.75 -46.62 14.82
C LEU A 578 2.89 -46.34 16.06
N LEU A 579 1.59 -46.44 15.89
CA LEU A 579 0.60 -46.33 16.97
C LEU A 579 0.41 -47.69 17.63
N THR A 580 0.46 -47.73 18.95
CA THR A 580 0.22 -48.94 19.74
C THR A 580 -0.51 -48.61 21.03
N ASN A 581 -1.05 -49.63 21.69
CA ASN A 581 -1.61 -49.49 23.03
C ASN A 581 -0.70 -50.12 24.08
N TYR A 582 -0.98 -49.82 25.35
CA TYR A 582 -0.20 -50.33 26.49
C TYR A 582 -0.11 -51.87 26.54
N GLU A 583 -1.16 -52.58 26.15
CA GLU A 583 -1.21 -54.05 26.21
C GLU A 583 -0.34 -54.69 25.12
N GLN A 584 -0.18 -54.03 23.97
CA GLN A 584 0.63 -54.53 22.87
C GLN A 584 2.13 -54.26 23.05
N CYS A 585 2.53 -53.49 24.05
CA CYS A 585 3.93 -53.18 24.31
C CYS A 585 4.77 -54.44 24.59
N SER A 586 4.21 -55.46 25.25
CA SER A 586 4.92 -56.74 25.48
C SER A 586 5.32 -57.44 24.18
N ARG A 587 4.42 -57.47 23.19
CA ARG A 587 4.69 -58.08 21.88
C ARG A 587 5.64 -57.25 21.03
N LEU A 588 5.65 -55.93 21.25
CA LEU A 588 6.52 -55.02 20.54
C LEU A 588 7.97 -55.13 21.03
N ILE A 589 8.20 -55.29 22.33
CA ILE A 589 9.55 -55.48 22.88
C ILE A 589 10.17 -56.83 22.48
N GLU A 590 9.36 -57.84 22.17
CA GLU A 590 9.79 -59.15 21.68
C GLU A 590 10.32 -59.12 20.23
N LYS A 591 10.04 -58.04 19.48
CA LYS A 591 10.56 -57.85 18.12
C LYS A 591 12.07 -57.61 18.14
N LYS A 592 12.83 -58.58 17.60
CA LYS A 592 14.30 -58.56 17.58
C LYS A 592 14.87 -57.52 16.62
N ASP A 593 14.12 -57.20 15.57
CA ASP A 593 14.37 -56.18 14.55
C ASP A 593 14.03 -54.76 15.04
N LEU A 594 13.47 -54.60 16.25
CA LEU A 594 13.25 -53.30 16.86
C LEU A 594 14.57 -52.67 17.32
N GLY A 595 15.18 -51.89 16.42
CA GLY A 595 16.40 -51.11 16.66
C GLY A 595 16.21 -49.88 17.56
N GLN A 596 17.09 -48.90 17.38
CA GLN A 596 17.02 -47.62 18.08
C GLN A 596 15.81 -46.80 17.59
N LEU A 597 15.09 -46.18 18.53
CA LEU A 597 13.95 -45.31 18.25
C LEU A 597 14.40 -43.85 18.29
N ASP A 598 13.89 -43.04 17.37
CA ASP A 598 14.12 -41.61 17.41
C ASP A 598 13.29 -40.99 18.53
N ILE A 599 12.01 -41.34 18.62
CA ILE A 599 11.12 -40.83 19.66
C ILE A 599 10.11 -41.87 20.14
N LEU A 600 9.95 -41.95 21.47
CA LEU A 600 8.84 -42.62 22.13
C LEU A 600 7.92 -41.59 22.76
N ILE A 601 6.64 -41.64 22.42
CA ILE A 601 5.59 -40.83 23.04
C ILE A 601 4.67 -41.75 23.84
N VAL A 602 4.43 -41.39 25.10
CA VAL A 602 3.51 -42.12 25.99
C VAL A 602 2.40 -41.17 26.41
N ASP A 603 1.23 -41.35 25.84
CA ASP A 603 0.04 -40.55 26.14
C ASP A 603 -0.74 -41.16 27.32
N GLU A 604 -1.29 -40.30 28.18
CA GLU A 604 -1.84 -40.68 29.48
C GLU A 604 -0.86 -41.47 30.37
N ALA A 605 0.36 -40.95 30.50
CA ALA A 605 1.45 -41.56 31.26
C ALA A 605 1.12 -41.88 32.74
N HIS A 606 0.03 -41.34 33.30
CA HIS A 606 -0.47 -41.77 34.61
C HIS A 606 -0.77 -43.29 34.68
N TYR A 607 -0.97 -43.95 33.53
CA TYR A 607 -1.13 -45.40 33.45
C TYR A 607 0.14 -46.21 33.79
N ILE A 608 1.33 -45.60 33.71
CA ILE A 608 2.62 -46.25 34.03
C ILE A 608 3.21 -45.76 35.34
N LYS A 609 2.37 -45.14 36.20
CA LYS A 609 2.75 -44.62 37.52
C LYS A 609 3.11 -45.67 38.57
N ASN A 610 3.12 -46.96 38.22
CA ASN A 610 3.56 -48.02 39.12
C ASN A 610 4.65 -48.84 38.41
N PRO A 611 5.93 -48.79 38.84
CA PRO A 611 7.04 -49.46 38.17
C PRO A 611 6.96 -50.99 38.25
N GLU A 612 6.23 -51.55 39.23
CA GLU A 612 6.07 -53.00 39.38
C GLU A 612 5.07 -53.58 38.38
N ALA A 613 4.20 -52.75 37.82
CA ALA A 613 3.23 -53.21 36.84
C ALA A 613 3.93 -53.61 35.53
N LYS A 614 3.59 -54.80 34.99
CA LYS A 614 4.14 -55.31 33.71
C LYS A 614 4.02 -54.29 32.58
N ARG A 615 2.92 -53.54 32.52
CA ARG A 615 2.72 -52.48 31.52
C ARG A 615 3.82 -51.41 31.59
N SER A 616 4.19 -50.99 32.80
CA SER A 616 5.19 -49.95 33.03
C SER A 616 6.57 -50.46 32.65
N GLN A 617 6.90 -51.70 33.06
CA GLN A 617 8.15 -52.36 32.69
C GLN A 617 8.31 -52.43 31.16
N ASN A 618 7.27 -52.88 30.43
CA ASN A 618 7.31 -52.96 28.97
C ASN A 618 7.52 -51.59 28.32
N VAL A 619 6.82 -50.55 28.80
CA VAL A 619 6.98 -49.19 28.28
C VAL A 619 8.36 -48.63 28.61
N TYR A 620 8.91 -48.90 29.79
CA TYR A 620 10.26 -48.48 30.17
C TYR A 620 11.35 -49.16 29.33
N LEU A 621 11.17 -50.43 28.98
CA LEU A 621 12.07 -51.12 28.04
C LEU A 621 12.07 -50.46 26.66
N LEU A 622 10.89 -50.06 26.15
CA LEU A 622 10.81 -49.26 24.92
C LEU A 622 11.47 -47.88 25.09
N ALA A 623 11.25 -47.22 26.23
CA ALA A 623 11.80 -45.90 26.52
C ALA A 623 13.33 -45.92 26.57
N ASN A 624 13.95 -47.05 26.93
CA ASN A 624 15.41 -47.21 26.91
C ASN A 624 15.98 -47.31 25.49
N LYS A 625 15.17 -47.67 24.49
CA LYS A 625 15.58 -47.69 23.08
C LYS A 625 15.43 -46.33 22.40
N ALA A 626 14.79 -45.35 23.03
CA ALA A 626 14.41 -44.08 22.42
C ALA A 626 15.37 -42.93 22.74
N SER A 627 15.74 -42.18 21.71
CA SER A 627 16.59 -40.98 21.80
C SER A 627 15.85 -39.78 22.39
N TYR A 628 14.56 -39.64 22.04
CA TYR A 628 13.61 -38.70 22.62
C TYR A 628 12.51 -39.45 23.36
N LYS A 629 12.10 -38.94 24.51
CA LYS A 629 11.04 -39.52 25.34
C LYS A 629 10.06 -38.41 25.72
N LEU A 630 8.81 -38.53 25.27
CA LEU A 630 7.75 -37.59 25.61
C LEU A 630 6.66 -38.32 26.37
N PHE A 631 6.57 -38.08 27.67
CA PHE A 631 5.45 -38.57 28.48
C PHE A 631 4.43 -37.45 28.61
N MET A 632 3.16 -37.74 28.34
CA MET A 632 2.08 -36.76 28.38
C MET A 632 1.03 -37.19 29.39
N THR A 633 0.54 -36.27 30.21
CA THR A 633 -0.56 -36.54 31.12
C THR A 633 -1.44 -35.31 31.30
N GLY A 634 -2.76 -35.48 31.25
CA GLY A 634 -3.72 -34.42 31.51
C GLY A 634 -4.12 -34.31 32.99
N THR A 635 -3.88 -35.36 33.78
CA THR A 635 -4.30 -35.43 35.19
C THR A 635 -3.32 -34.69 36.10
N PRO A 636 -3.81 -34.00 37.15
CA PRO A 636 -2.93 -33.35 38.12
C PRO A 636 -2.10 -34.42 38.84
N LEU A 637 -0.80 -34.49 38.55
CA LEU A 637 0.21 -35.15 39.40
C LEU A 637 0.43 -34.38 40.73
N GLU A 638 -0.39 -33.35 40.99
CA GLU A 638 -0.22 -32.34 42.03
C GLU A 638 -0.25 -32.90 43.45
N ASN A 639 -0.83 -34.10 43.68
CA ASN A 639 -0.99 -34.66 45.03
C ASN A 639 -0.05 -35.83 45.37
N ASN A 640 0.84 -36.27 44.47
CA ASN A 640 1.75 -37.37 44.78
C ASN A 640 3.14 -37.17 44.14
N VAL A 641 4.03 -36.48 44.87
CA VAL A 641 5.45 -36.32 44.51
C VAL A 641 6.12 -37.66 44.20
N SER A 642 5.68 -38.76 44.83
CA SER A 642 6.22 -40.10 44.58
C SER A 642 5.83 -40.64 43.19
N GLU A 643 4.62 -40.38 42.69
CA GLU A 643 4.21 -40.75 41.33
C GLU A 643 5.01 -39.96 40.29
N MET A 644 5.21 -38.66 40.52
CA MET A 644 6.02 -37.81 39.65
C MET A 644 7.48 -38.26 39.59
N LYS A 645 8.07 -38.63 40.75
CA LYS A 645 9.44 -39.16 40.84
C LYS A 645 9.65 -40.40 39.96
N GLN A 646 8.65 -41.28 39.88
CA GLN A 646 8.73 -42.51 39.08
C GLN A 646 8.68 -42.22 37.58
N LEU A 647 7.82 -41.31 37.13
CA LEU A 647 7.80 -40.88 35.73
C LEU A 647 9.10 -40.17 35.34
N ILE A 648 9.62 -39.30 36.22
CA ILE A 648 10.92 -38.64 36.03
C ILE A 648 12.05 -39.67 35.99
N GLN A 649 11.99 -40.75 36.79
CA GLN A 649 13.02 -41.79 36.78
C GLN A 649 13.16 -42.45 35.41
N ALA A 650 12.06 -42.69 34.70
CA ALA A 650 12.09 -43.26 33.36
C ALA A 650 12.62 -42.29 32.29
N LEU A 651 12.35 -40.98 32.46
CA LEU A 651 12.82 -39.93 31.56
C LEU A 651 14.29 -39.57 31.79
N ASN A 652 14.68 -39.39 33.06
CA ASN A 652 16.01 -38.97 33.49
C ASN A 652 16.38 -39.61 34.85
N PRO A 653 17.01 -40.80 34.84
CA PRO A 653 17.39 -41.50 36.06
C PRO A 653 18.34 -40.71 36.97
N ALA A 654 19.28 -39.97 36.39
CA ALA A 654 20.25 -39.16 37.14
C ALA A 654 19.57 -38.00 37.88
N LEU A 655 18.62 -37.31 37.24
CA LEU A 655 17.84 -36.26 37.89
C LEU A 655 16.95 -36.83 38.99
N SER A 656 16.29 -37.97 38.74
CA SER A 656 15.49 -38.65 39.77
C SER A 656 16.33 -39.04 40.99
N GLN A 657 17.57 -39.52 40.80
CA GLN A 657 18.48 -39.79 41.92
C GLN A 657 18.83 -38.53 42.71
N LYS A 658 19.13 -37.42 42.04
CA LYS A 658 19.41 -36.13 42.71
C LYS A 658 18.21 -35.67 43.54
N ILE A 659 17.00 -35.77 42.98
CA ILE A 659 15.75 -35.44 43.69
C ILE A 659 15.55 -36.35 44.90
N ARG A 660 15.79 -37.67 44.76
CA ARG A 660 15.69 -38.64 45.88
C ARG A 660 16.67 -38.30 47.00
N ASN A 661 17.93 -38.02 46.67
CA ASN A 661 18.94 -37.68 47.66
C ASN A 661 18.58 -36.39 48.42
N ALA A 662 18.17 -35.34 47.69
CA ALA A 662 17.79 -34.06 48.31
C ALA A 662 16.50 -34.16 49.15
N PHE A 663 15.54 -35.00 48.72
CA PHE A 663 14.33 -35.29 49.50
C PHE A 663 14.66 -36.05 50.79
N ASN A 664 15.47 -37.11 50.71
CA ASN A 664 15.86 -37.91 51.88
C ASN A 664 16.71 -37.10 52.88
N ALA A 665 17.46 -36.11 52.41
CA ALA A 665 18.24 -35.19 53.24
C ALA A 665 17.41 -34.05 53.87
N GLY A 666 16.10 -33.95 53.59
CA GLY A 666 15.24 -32.86 54.09
C GLY A 666 15.56 -31.47 53.51
N GLN A 667 16.34 -31.41 52.42
CA GLN A 667 16.84 -30.15 51.83
C GLN A 667 15.97 -29.62 50.68
N LEU A 668 14.85 -30.29 50.40
CA LEU A 668 14.02 -30.05 49.23
C LEU A 668 12.86 -29.11 49.56
N SER A 669 13.04 -27.81 49.35
CA SER A 669 11.92 -26.84 49.34
C SER A 669 11.14 -26.92 48.03
N ASP A 670 9.89 -26.45 48.03
CA ASP A 670 9.05 -26.37 46.82
C ASP A 670 9.71 -25.60 45.67
N SER A 671 10.44 -24.53 45.98
CA SER A 671 11.15 -23.71 44.99
C SER A 671 12.31 -24.48 44.36
N LYS A 672 13.16 -25.12 45.18
CA LYS A 672 14.28 -25.94 44.70
C LYS A 672 13.79 -27.15 43.90
N PHE A 673 12.71 -27.80 44.32
CA PHE A 673 12.12 -28.90 43.58
C PHE A 673 11.66 -28.45 42.18
N LYS A 674 10.91 -27.34 42.10
CA LYS A 674 10.45 -26.75 40.83
C LYS A 674 11.63 -26.41 39.90
N GLU A 675 12.70 -25.85 40.45
CA GLU A 675 13.91 -25.53 39.68
C GLU A 675 14.60 -26.79 39.14
N MET A 676 14.74 -27.83 39.96
CA MET A 676 15.35 -29.10 39.56
C MET A 676 14.60 -29.80 38.42
N ILE A 677 13.26 -29.76 38.45
CA ILE A 677 12.43 -30.42 37.42
C ILE A 677 12.21 -29.55 36.18
N ALA A 678 12.63 -28.28 36.17
CA ALA A 678 12.31 -27.32 35.12
C ALA A 678 12.84 -27.69 33.72
N THR A 679 13.77 -28.63 33.63
CA THR A 679 14.34 -29.16 32.36
C THR A 679 13.68 -30.45 31.89
N VAL A 680 12.83 -31.09 32.72
CA VAL A 680 12.15 -32.35 32.39
C VAL A 680 10.63 -32.19 32.45
N TYR A 681 10.10 -31.17 33.12
CA TYR A 681 8.67 -30.99 33.33
C TYR A 681 8.16 -29.64 32.81
N LEU A 682 7.18 -29.69 31.92
CA LEU A 682 6.44 -28.53 31.44
C LEU A 682 4.95 -28.69 31.75
N ARG A 683 4.38 -27.75 32.50
CA ARG A 683 2.94 -27.69 32.81
C ARG A 683 2.41 -26.28 32.67
N ARG A 684 1.28 -26.16 31.97
CA ARG A 684 0.52 -24.93 31.83
C ARG A 684 -0.96 -25.20 32.07
N LYS A 685 -1.64 -24.25 32.71
CA LYS A 685 -3.09 -24.30 32.95
C LYS A 685 -3.85 -23.60 31.83
N ARG A 686 -5.07 -24.03 31.54
CA ARG A 686 -5.94 -23.37 30.54
C ARG A 686 -6.07 -21.88 30.80
N LYS A 687 -6.30 -21.49 32.05
CA LYS A 687 -6.42 -20.08 32.46
C LYS A 687 -5.15 -19.23 32.23
N GLU A 688 -3.98 -19.86 32.12
CA GLU A 688 -2.69 -19.17 31.93
C GLU A 688 -2.43 -18.88 30.44
N VAL A 689 -2.92 -19.74 29.55
CA VAL A 689 -2.59 -19.70 28.11
C VAL A 689 -3.79 -19.52 27.18
N LEU A 690 -5.02 -19.72 27.66
CA LEU A 690 -6.28 -19.51 26.94
C LEU A 690 -7.15 -18.51 27.71
N LYS A 691 -6.95 -17.23 27.45
CA LYS A 691 -7.73 -16.13 28.07
C LYS A 691 -9.13 -15.97 27.47
N GLU A 692 -9.38 -16.60 26.33
CA GLU A 692 -10.63 -16.51 25.57
C GLU A 692 -11.75 -17.42 26.11
N LEU A 693 -11.43 -18.38 26.98
CA LEU A 693 -12.41 -19.34 27.48
C LEU A 693 -13.40 -18.67 28.46
N PRO A 694 -14.70 -19.03 28.40
CA PRO A 694 -15.69 -18.52 29.34
C PRO A 694 -15.36 -18.96 30.78
N LYS A 695 -15.81 -18.18 31.76
CA LYS A 695 -15.73 -18.56 33.18
C LYS A 695 -16.55 -19.85 33.39
N MET A 696 -15.95 -20.85 34.04
CA MET A 696 -16.66 -22.06 34.44
C MET A 696 -17.63 -21.72 35.58
N SER A 697 -18.91 -22.03 35.41
CA SER A 697 -19.91 -21.99 36.50
C SER A 697 -20.08 -23.39 37.07
N ILE A 698 -19.99 -23.51 38.38
CA ILE A 698 -20.26 -24.76 39.11
C ILE A 698 -21.62 -24.56 39.79
N ILE A 699 -22.58 -25.41 39.45
CA ILE A 699 -23.90 -25.42 40.10
C ILE A 699 -23.96 -26.64 40.99
N GLU A 700 -23.82 -26.43 42.30
CA GLU A 700 -23.99 -27.49 43.28
C GLU A 700 -25.47 -27.83 43.42
N ARG A 701 -25.81 -29.11 43.23
CA ARG A 701 -27.17 -29.63 43.42
C ARG A 701 -27.14 -30.62 44.56
N TRP A 702 -27.73 -30.23 45.68
CA TRP A 702 -27.88 -31.08 46.85
C TRP A 702 -29.21 -31.84 46.76
N SER A 703 -29.19 -33.13 47.10
CA SER A 703 -30.38 -33.97 47.20
C SER A 703 -30.35 -34.70 48.53
N THR A 704 -31.52 -34.86 49.15
CA THR A 704 -31.69 -35.64 50.37
C THR A 704 -31.81 -37.13 50.03
N PHE A 705 -31.09 -37.98 50.75
CA PHE A 705 -31.31 -39.42 50.69
C PHE A 705 -32.65 -39.74 51.34
N ASN A 706 -33.56 -40.37 50.58
CA ASN A 706 -34.82 -40.91 51.10
C ASN A 706 -34.62 -42.33 51.62
#